data_AF-A0A3D4CGB6-F1
#
_entry.id   AF-A0A3D4CGB6-F1
#
_cell.length_a   1.000
_cell.length_b   1.000
_cell.length_c   1.000
_cell.angle_alpha   90.00
_cell.angle_beta   90.00
_cell.angle_gamma   90.00
#
_symmetry.space_group_name_H-M   'P 1'
#
loop_
_entity.id
_entity.type
_entity.pdbx_description
1 polymer ?
#
loop_
_entity_poly.entity_id
_entity_poly.type
_entity_poly.pdbx_seq_one_letter_code
_entity_poly.pdbx_strand_id
1 'polypeptide(L)'
;IAASYLRKSDDENLLMNLPLQLSMNDFLKGNPGIGGSNTFIRLKTLLKSGCFDEALDSSVDRDFLVRVFQQKPKYKIIQKQLVTAYTDKNRERLTINREKKIKSLQVFYYKYQYLMSEADKKYFFQRVNKYFSIEQSEIVINQQQEKSIRKLELEFKNKGDYQFVIGFIAGNEAIVKRIAKQIINKKIPVDLVVIIEDVPKGTTLSDTENLFKENSIPYLIVKDKVWKQNLKDGHYGAYYQQFSDINSIPLGRTILHHHLFTETTTFNNPVFWVIDDDVTFRSVVNPLSEIKTVDIFNIINKNKDKAEALIGGISNDPPVPLLSCIRSQLVDFYHSILSGGKSHYDNFSLREKPDYYYDLSDLHTDHLEVPIYHSSITDDDLKQIFSGKSLSRPSLQKEVKAIHKTITRRGANTIIFNRELLQYYPVISLEVNNKHARRGDLVWALLNQVVSGRTIFEHTFSLEHNRPLAEFDLQKELDKAAYDIIGYAFAKAILKSIETIQRETQPHRPKDIFEKLIHDDFYHRFFDAYSYFLNRRKARFLMNYYRISGLTMLLAEQRTTVKELYNQFADESHLIAFEQILTEALQEETLRSFFSELTTAIWSYCKSITEVSENDDKYRSHIEQFFNLKKKLRKLGSGAEGIVFTDDIFVYKCFFNILDNEWEFLKLISESFSQSDFLEKIECFETLKFRFIRYPYHHFKPLQNIKLTKLIEFLQFCKQNEFVYTNIKPSNFVQTNTGKVKLIDYGKSFEPFNPEKYINTIKRAFLLYKNPTMKIEDFQKLTAQINIGNEPIEINGWEKLWRAIEPRKKEEILDAEIVSIIKEFKPEKVLDYGSGKCKTAKLIERETSAKVFVYDINKSVLINRCSDFQRYFPNDSTFNNTFDLALLNLVLCEVDNETLNSILSNIKTALKKRGKLIVSVCNPDFAHVLKTEFQNRINIPKSNNEETIIEKISNSTNNKRIDYHRPTKNYLQYFEQHGFSLSKSIDTEGINIETLEYASDFKIFVLINEK
;
A
#
# COMPACT_ATOMS: atom_id res chain seq x y z
N ILE A 1 31.21 -6.41 -35.92
CA ILE A 1 31.28 -7.16 -37.20
C ILE A 1 30.24 -6.56 -38.12
N ALA A 2 30.56 -6.27 -39.38
CA ALA A 2 29.57 -5.87 -40.37
C ALA A 2 29.75 -6.68 -41.66
N ALA A 3 28.65 -6.94 -42.35
CA ALA A 3 28.64 -7.76 -43.56
C ALA A 3 28.02 -7.02 -44.75
N SER A 4 28.53 -7.30 -45.95
CA SER A 4 27.92 -6.84 -47.20
C SER A 4 26.48 -7.35 -47.31
N TYR A 5 25.60 -6.57 -47.96
CA TYR A 5 24.19 -6.90 -48.08
C TYR A 5 23.68 -6.68 -49.50
N LEU A 6 22.66 -7.43 -49.89
CA LEU A 6 22.00 -7.29 -51.18
C LEU A 6 20.83 -6.32 -51.04
N ARG A 7 20.77 -5.26 -51.85
CA ARG A 7 19.56 -4.45 -52.01
C ARG A 7 18.69 -5.07 -53.10
N LYS A 8 17.42 -5.31 -52.77
CA LYS A 8 16.49 -6.00 -53.68
C LYS A 8 15.13 -5.27 -53.72
N SER A 9 14.65 -4.96 -54.92
CA SER A 9 13.28 -4.53 -55.24
C SER A 9 12.91 -5.00 -56.65
N ASP A 10 11.72 -4.66 -57.12
CA ASP A 10 11.29 -4.93 -58.50
C ASP A 10 12.23 -4.30 -59.55
N ASP A 11 12.89 -3.19 -59.21
CA ASP A 11 13.80 -2.40 -60.07
C ASP A 11 15.27 -2.38 -59.59
N GLU A 12 15.61 -3.03 -58.47
CA GLU A 12 16.95 -3.02 -57.87
C GLU A 12 17.40 -4.44 -57.49
N ASN A 13 18.59 -4.88 -57.91
CA ASN A 13 19.22 -6.11 -57.42
C ASN A 13 20.73 -5.90 -57.31
N LEU A 14 21.15 -5.15 -56.30
CA LEU A 14 22.49 -4.58 -56.19
C LEU A 14 23.19 -5.10 -54.93
N LEU A 15 24.32 -5.80 -55.11
CA LEU A 15 25.18 -6.18 -54.00
C LEU A 15 25.96 -4.95 -53.49
N MET A 16 25.68 -4.55 -52.26
CA MET A 16 26.36 -3.46 -51.57
C MET A 16 27.60 -4.01 -50.85
N ASN A 17 28.76 -3.93 -51.51
CA ASN A 17 30.04 -4.27 -50.91
C ASN A 17 30.46 -3.18 -49.93
N LEU A 18 30.72 -3.58 -48.68
CA LEU A 18 31.27 -2.67 -47.67
C LEU A 18 32.73 -2.34 -48.01
N PRO A 19 33.24 -1.15 -47.66
CA PRO A 19 34.66 -0.88 -47.77
C PRO A 19 35.46 -1.76 -46.79
N LEU A 20 36.70 -2.13 -47.16
CA LEU A 20 37.59 -2.94 -46.31
C LEU A 20 37.97 -2.23 -45.01
N GLN A 21 37.98 -0.90 -45.06
CA GLN A 21 38.22 -0.03 -43.92
C GLN A 21 37.06 0.95 -43.79
N LEU A 22 36.62 1.14 -42.55
CA LEU A 22 35.62 2.11 -42.15
C LEU A 22 36.26 3.15 -41.23
N SER A 23 35.77 4.38 -41.35
CA SER A 23 36.13 5.52 -40.53
C SER A 23 34.88 6.29 -40.11
N MET A 24 35.02 7.15 -39.10
CA MET A 24 33.98 8.10 -38.71
C MET A 24 33.52 8.98 -39.89
N ASN A 25 34.46 9.38 -40.76
CA ASN A 25 34.20 10.27 -41.90
C ASN A 25 33.22 9.67 -42.92
N ASP A 26 33.18 8.35 -43.05
CA ASP A 26 32.25 7.66 -43.95
C ASP A 26 30.78 7.89 -43.53
N PHE A 27 30.54 7.98 -42.22
CA PHE A 27 29.22 8.21 -41.64
C PHE A 27 28.86 9.71 -41.56
N LEU A 28 29.86 10.58 -41.40
CA LEU A 28 29.69 12.03 -41.48
C LEU A 28 29.25 12.47 -42.88
N LYS A 29 29.88 11.94 -43.93
CA LYS A 29 29.57 12.26 -45.33
C LYS A 29 28.34 11.53 -45.86
N GLY A 30 28.08 10.31 -45.39
CA GLY A 30 26.98 9.48 -45.88
C GLY A 30 26.77 8.23 -45.03
N ASN A 31 26.56 7.10 -45.68
CA ASN A 31 26.60 5.79 -45.05
C ASN A 31 27.12 4.81 -46.11
N PRO A 32 28.26 4.12 -45.88
CA PRO A 32 28.84 3.19 -46.84
C PRO A 32 28.06 1.85 -46.97
N GLY A 33 26.91 1.73 -46.28
CA GLY A 33 26.06 0.54 -46.33
C GLY A 33 25.97 -0.23 -45.01
N ILE A 34 26.24 0.41 -43.89
CA ILE A 34 26.14 -0.21 -42.56
C ILE A 34 24.81 0.18 -41.94
N GLY A 35 23.99 -0.81 -41.58
CA GLY A 35 22.73 -0.64 -40.87
C GLY A 35 22.61 -1.63 -39.71
N GLY A 36 21.46 -1.61 -39.02
CA GLY A 36 21.20 -2.52 -37.90
C GLY A 36 21.20 -3.99 -38.33
N SER A 37 20.58 -4.30 -39.48
CA SER A 37 20.39 -5.69 -39.93
C SER A 37 21.66 -6.40 -40.40
N ASN A 38 22.72 -5.67 -40.76
CA ASN A 38 23.99 -6.24 -41.22
C ASN A 38 25.16 -5.96 -40.27
N THR A 39 24.88 -5.64 -39.00
CA THR A 39 25.88 -5.32 -37.99
C THR A 39 25.64 -6.09 -36.69
N PHE A 40 26.72 -6.70 -36.17
CA PHE A 40 26.79 -7.21 -34.80
C PHE A 40 27.75 -6.36 -33.98
N ILE A 41 27.29 -5.83 -32.86
CA ILE A 41 28.08 -5.00 -31.95
C ILE A 41 28.10 -5.60 -30.55
N ARG A 42 29.22 -5.46 -29.83
CA ARG A 42 29.28 -5.82 -28.41
C ARG A 42 28.36 -4.89 -27.62
N LEU A 43 27.57 -5.45 -26.70
CA LEU A 43 26.63 -4.69 -25.87
C LEU A 43 27.31 -3.51 -25.16
N LYS A 44 28.49 -3.72 -24.56
CA LYS A 44 29.25 -2.65 -23.89
C LYS A 44 29.61 -1.49 -24.82
N THR A 45 29.98 -1.78 -26.08
CA THR A 45 30.24 -0.74 -27.09
C THR A 45 28.96 -0.01 -27.48
N LEU A 46 27.84 -0.73 -27.66
CA LEU A 46 26.53 -0.13 -27.93
C LEU A 46 26.11 0.84 -26.80
N LEU A 47 26.26 0.42 -25.54
CA LEU A 47 25.90 1.20 -24.37
C LEU A 47 26.81 2.44 -24.22
N LYS A 48 28.14 2.27 -24.30
CA LYS A 48 29.09 3.39 -24.24
C LYS A 48 28.90 4.42 -25.36
N SER A 49 28.39 3.99 -26.51
CA SER A 49 28.12 4.88 -27.66
C SER A 49 26.82 5.65 -27.56
N GLY A 50 26.06 5.56 -26.47
CA GLY A 50 24.79 6.30 -26.34
C GLY A 50 23.57 5.60 -26.95
N CYS A 51 23.69 4.34 -27.40
CA CYS A 51 22.66 3.62 -28.17
C CYS A 51 22.11 4.43 -29.37
N PHE A 52 20.88 4.18 -29.83
CA PHE A 52 20.26 5.02 -30.87
C PHE A 52 19.72 6.32 -30.25
N ASP A 53 19.92 7.44 -30.96
CA ASP A 53 19.43 8.76 -30.56
C ASP A 53 17.93 8.88 -30.86
N GLU A 54 17.12 8.99 -29.81
CA GLU A 54 15.66 9.07 -29.91
C GLU A 54 15.15 10.39 -30.52
N ALA A 55 16.00 11.39 -30.73
CA ALA A 55 15.65 12.64 -31.44
C ALA A 55 15.62 12.48 -32.98
N LEU A 56 16.10 11.36 -33.50
CA LEU A 56 16.25 11.12 -34.94
C LEU A 56 15.23 10.09 -35.43
N ASP A 57 14.32 10.50 -36.31
CA ASP A 57 13.39 9.59 -37.02
C ASP A 57 14.09 8.79 -38.13
N SER A 58 15.22 9.30 -38.63
CA SER A 58 15.98 8.73 -39.74
C SER A 58 17.47 9.06 -39.57
N SER A 59 18.36 8.40 -40.32
CA SER A 59 19.81 8.59 -40.17
C SER A 59 20.36 8.20 -38.76
N VAL A 60 19.56 7.47 -37.98
CA VAL A 60 19.92 6.94 -36.64
C VAL A 60 21.14 6.04 -36.69
N ASP A 61 21.28 5.28 -37.77
CA ASP A 61 22.41 4.43 -38.11
C ASP A 61 23.70 5.25 -38.31
N ARG A 62 23.60 6.38 -39.03
CA ARG A 62 24.74 7.29 -39.22
C ARG A 62 25.18 7.91 -37.91
N ASP A 63 24.25 8.47 -37.16
CA ASP A 63 24.53 9.12 -35.87
C ASP A 63 25.17 8.13 -34.88
N PHE A 64 24.58 6.93 -34.76
CA PHE A 64 25.11 5.87 -33.92
C PHE A 64 26.53 5.46 -34.33
N LEU A 65 26.78 5.26 -35.63
CA LEU A 65 28.08 4.83 -36.10
C LEU A 65 29.15 5.92 -36.01
N VAL A 66 28.79 7.20 -36.12
CA VAL A 66 29.71 8.30 -35.78
C VAL A 66 30.20 8.14 -34.34
N ARG A 67 29.28 8.00 -33.37
CA ARG A 67 29.62 7.84 -31.94
C ARG A 67 30.36 6.54 -31.62
N VAL A 68 30.06 5.45 -32.33
CA VAL A 68 30.81 4.19 -32.23
C VAL A 68 32.25 4.37 -32.71
N PHE A 69 32.46 4.99 -33.88
CA PHE A 69 33.80 5.17 -34.45
C PHE A 69 34.64 6.25 -33.76
N GLN A 70 34.02 7.20 -33.06
CA GLN A 70 34.72 8.11 -32.14
C GLN A 70 35.48 7.34 -31.04
N GLN A 71 35.00 6.15 -30.66
CA GLN A 71 35.63 5.30 -29.64
C GLN A 71 36.71 4.36 -30.20
N LYS A 72 37.10 4.50 -31.47
CA LYS A 72 38.12 3.68 -32.14
C LYS A 72 37.91 2.16 -31.92
N PRO A 73 36.74 1.63 -32.30
CA PRO A 73 36.38 0.25 -32.01
C PRO A 73 37.22 -0.72 -32.84
N LYS A 74 37.49 -1.91 -32.29
CA LYS A 74 37.96 -3.04 -33.11
C LYS A 74 36.78 -3.60 -33.90
N TYR A 75 36.90 -3.64 -35.22
CA TYR A 75 35.86 -4.16 -36.11
C TYR A 75 36.43 -5.15 -37.14
N LYS A 76 35.53 -5.90 -37.76
CA LYS A 76 35.82 -6.82 -38.87
C LYS A 76 34.71 -6.71 -39.90
N ILE A 77 35.11 -6.62 -41.17
CA ILE A 77 34.22 -6.63 -42.32
C ILE A 77 34.20 -8.02 -42.93
N ILE A 78 32.99 -8.52 -43.19
CA ILE A 78 32.75 -9.77 -43.88
C ILE A 78 32.24 -9.43 -45.28
N GLN A 79 33.10 -9.63 -46.29
CA GLN A 79 32.75 -9.43 -47.71
C GLN A 79 31.92 -10.60 -48.25
N LYS A 80 30.81 -10.92 -47.59
CA LYS A 80 29.83 -11.93 -48.02
C LYS A 80 28.45 -11.34 -47.89
N GLN A 81 27.58 -11.66 -48.85
CA GLN A 81 26.15 -11.36 -48.75
C GLN A 81 25.53 -12.24 -47.65
N LEU A 82 25.33 -11.66 -46.47
CA LEU A 82 24.66 -12.36 -45.36
C LEU A 82 23.25 -11.82 -45.07
N VAL A 83 22.87 -10.72 -45.73
CA VAL A 83 21.61 -10.02 -45.52
C VAL A 83 21.05 -9.58 -46.86
N THR A 84 19.73 -9.69 -47.03
CA THR A 84 18.99 -9.10 -48.15
C THR A 84 18.09 -8.00 -47.59
N ALA A 85 18.29 -6.76 -48.02
CA ALA A 85 17.48 -5.60 -47.67
C ALA A 85 16.50 -5.29 -48.79
N TYR A 86 15.21 -5.42 -48.50
CA TYR A 86 14.13 -5.14 -49.46
C TYR A 86 13.84 -3.64 -49.56
N THR A 87 14.03 -3.06 -50.74
CA THR A 87 14.03 -1.61 -50.99
C THR A 87 12.85 -1.12 -51.83
N ASP A 88 11.76 -1.89 -51.87
CA ASP A 88 10.56 -1.57 -52.64
C ASP A 88 10.01 -0.16 -52.35
N LYS A 89 9.61 0.55 -53.41
CA LYS A 89 9.10 1.94 -53.36
C LYS A 89 7.58 2.02 -53.15
N ASN A 90 6.87 0.90 -53.32
CA ASN A 90 5.41 0.78 -53.19
C ASN A 90 4.91 0.69 -51.74
N ARG A 91 5.82 0.78 -50.75
CA ARG A 91 5.50 0.78 -49.32
C ARG A 91 6.11 1.97 -48.61
N GLU A 92 5.45 2.45 -47.56
CA GLU A 92 5.97 3.54 -46.75
C GLU A 92 7.30 3.14 -46.08
N ARG A 93 8.31 4.01 -46.19
CA ARG A 93 9.64 3.83 -45.58
C ARG A 93 10.06 5.12 -44.89
N LEU A 94 10.71 5.01 -43.73
CA LEU A 94 11.31 6.16 -43.04
C LEU A 94 12.29 6.94 -43.93
N THR A 95 12.93 6.26 -44.90
CA THR A 95 13.87 6.87 -45.84
C THR A 95 13.22 7.68 -46.97
N ILE A 96 11.90 7.59 -47.18
CA ILE A 96 11.17 8.34 -48.22
C ILE A 96 10.28 9.45 -47.63
N ASN A 97 10.08 9.49 -46.31
CA ASN A 97 9.37 10.59 -45.66
C ASN A 97 10.29 11.84 -45.58
N ARG A 98 10.04 12.80 -46.47
CA ARG A 98 10.85 14.02 -46.62
C ARG A 98 10.93 14.84 -45.33
N GLU A 99 9.80 15.04 -44.64
CA GLU A 99 9.74 15.86 -43.42
C GLU A 99 10.58 15.26 -42.28
N LYS A 100 10.38 13.97 -41.98
CA LYS A 100 11.17 13.24 -40.99
C LYS A 100 12.66 13.25 -41.34
N LYS A 101 12.98 13.16 -42.64
CA LYS A 101 14.36 13.21 -43.15
C LYS A 101 15.00 14.57 -42.89
N ILE A 102 14.30 15.66 -43.16
CA ILE A 102 14.78 17.03 -42.90
C ILE A 102 15.06 17.22 -41.41
N LYS A 103 14.08 16.94 -40.54
CA LYS A 103 14.23 17.06 -39.07
C LYS A 103 15.44 16.28 -38.55
N SER A 104 15.62 15.05 -39.02
CA SER A 104 16.76 14.23 -38.62
C SER A 104 18.11 14.77 -39.14
N LEU A 105 18.15 15.27 -40.38
CA LEU A 105 19.36 15.83 -40.97
C LEU A 105 19.75 17.16 -40.30
N GLN A 106 18.76 17.95 -39.87
CA GLN A 106 18.98 19.16 -39.08
C GLN A 106 19.70 18.84 -37.77
N VAL A 107 19.19 17.88 -36.98
CA VAL A 107 19.83 17.43 -35.73
C VAL A 107 21.21 16.81 -36.01
N PHE A 108 21.33 15.95 -37.01
CA PHE A 108 22.61 15.31 -37.37
C PHE A 108 23.67 16.34 -37.76
N TYR A 109 23.33 17.29 -38.64
CA TYR A 109 24.24 18.34 -39.07
C TYR A 109 24.60 19.26 -37.90
N TYR A 110 23.60 19.64 -37.09
CA TYR A 110 23.81 20.44 -35.89
C TYR A 110 24.88 19.84 -34.95
N LYS A 111 24.81 18.53 -34.67
CA LYS A 111 25.75 17.79 -33.82
C LYS A 111 27.17 17.72 -34.39
N TYR A 112 27.29 17.48 -35.70
CA TYR A 112 28.54 16.99 -36.30
C TYR A 112 29.20 17.92 -37.32
N GLN A 113 28.59 19.06 -37.66
CA GLN A 113 29.17 20.03 -38.61
C GLN A 113 30.62 20.44 -38.30
N TYR A 114 31.00 20.46 -37.02
CA TYR A 114 32.35 20.81 -36.57
C TYR A 114 33.38 19.69 -36.72
N LEU A 115 32.93 18.45 -36.93
CA LEU A 115 33.79 17.32 -37.27
C LEU A 115 33.99 17.18 -38.79
N MET A 116 33.20 17.91 -39.59
CA MET A 116 33.26 17.84 -41.06
C MET A 116 34.24 18.89 -41.60
N SER A 117 35.17 18.46 -42.44
CA SER A 117 35.91 19.40 -43.29
C SER A 117 34.98 20.08 -44.30
N GLU A 118 35.40 21.18 -44.92
CA GLU A 118 34.62 21.84 -45.97
C GLU A 118 34.30 20.90 -47.16
N ALA A 119 35.24 20.00 -47.48
CA ALA A 119 35.01 18.95 -48.47
C ALA A 119 33.92 17.95 -48.03
N ASP A 120 33.91 17.60 -46.74
CA ASP A 120 32.91 16.68 -46.18
C ASP A 120 31.52 17.31 -46.17
N LYS A 121 31.41 18.60 -45.81
CA LYS A 121 30.16 19.35 -45.86
C LYS A 121 29.61 19.41 -47.28
N LYS A 122 30.47 19.74 -48.26
CA LYS A 122 30.09 19.77 -49.68
C LYS A 122 29.54 18.41 -50.13
N TYR A 123 30.23 17.32 -49.80
CA TYR A 123 29.76 15.98 -50.15
C TYR A 123 28.46 15.62 -49.43
N PHE A 124 28.33 15.94 -48.14
CA PHE A 124 27.12 15.72 -47.35
C PHE A 124 25.90 16.37 -48.03
N PHE A 125 25.98 17.66 -48.37
CA PHE A 125 24.87 18.38 -48.98
C PHE A 125 24.59 17.90 -50.41
N GLN A 126 25.62 17.67 -51.24
CA GLN A 126 25.45 17.11 -52.58
C GLN A 126 24.75 15.75 -52.56
N ARG A 127 25.15 14.88 -51.63
CA ARG A 127 24.54 13.56 -51.45
C ARG A 127 23.09 13.69 -51.01
N VAL A 128 22.81 14.57 -50.05
CA VAL A 128 21.45 14.78 -49.54
C VAL A 128 20.54 15.30 -50.64
N ASN A 129 20.98 16.29 -51.42
CA ASN A 129 20.24 16.80 -52.57
C ASN A 129 20.00 15.72 -53.63
N LYS A 130 21.05 15.00 -54.04
CA LYS A 130 20.97 13.94 -55.06
C LYS A 130 19.97 12.82 -54.73
N TYR A 131 19.92 12.38 -53.47
CA TYR A 131 19.11 11.21 -53.10
C TYR A 131 17.75 11.56 -52.48
N PHE A 132 17.56 12.78 -51.99
CA PHE A 132 16.35 13.15 -51.24
C PHE A 132 15.73 14.49 -51.68
N SER A 133 16.34 15.22 -52.60
CA SER A 133 15.87 16.55 -53.05
C SER A 133 15.63 17.51 -51.89
N ILE A 134 16.57 17.54 -50.94
CA ILE A 134 16.59 18.44 -49.79
C ILE A 134 17.75 19.41 -49.97
N GLU A 135 17.46 20.70 -49.88
CA GLU A 135 18.43 21.78 -50.04
C GLU A 135 19.18 22.09 -48.73
N GLN A 136 20.34 22.73 -48.84
CA GLN A 136 21.15 23.11 -47.67
C GLN A 136 20.39 24.03 -46.71
N SER A 137 19.59 24.97 -47.23
CA SER A 137 18.79 25.92 -46.43
C SER A 137 17.73 25.24 -45.57
N GLU A 138 17.31 24.02 -45.91
CA GLU A 138 16.36 23.24 -45.13
C GLU A 138 17.02 22.50 -43.95
N ILE A 139 18.35 22.36 -43.97
CA ILE A 139 19.12 21.61 -42.97
C ILE A 139 19.84 22.55 -42.01
N VAL A 140 20.41 23.64 -42.54
CA VAL A 140 21.16 24.61 -41.73
C VAL A 140 20.16 25.47 -40.95
N ILE A 141 20.08 25.22 -39.64
CA ILE A 141 19.26 26.03 -38.74
C ILE A 141 20.02 27.32 -38.41
N ASN A 142 19.36 28.47 -38.57
CA ASN A 142 19.88 29.74 -38.08
C ASN A 142 20.12 29.66 -36.57
N GLN A 143 21.37 29.89 -36.14
CA GLN A 143 21.73 29.83 -34.73
C GLN A 143 20.95 30.89 -33.97
N GLN A 144 20.04 30.46 -33.09
CA GLN A 144 19.35 31.37 -32.19
C GLN A 144 20.26 31.60 -30.99
N GLN A 145 20.74 32.84 -30.84
CA GLN A 145 21.55 33.20 -29.70
C GLN A 145 20.76 32.93 -28.43
N GLU A 146 21.40 32.21 -27.50
CA GLU A 146 20.78 31.82 -26.26
C GLU A 146 20.41 33.06 -25.41
N LYS A 147 19.18 33.12 -24.91
CA LYS A 147 18.79 34.14 -23.93
C LYS A 147 19.32 33.75 -22.55
N SER A 148 19.92 34.69 -21.85
CA SER A 148 20.49 34.46 -20.52
C SER A 148 19.42 34.04 -19.51
N ILE A 149 19.71 33.00 -18.74
CA ILE A 149 18.90 32.55 -17.61
C ILE A 149 18.86 33.65 -16.54
N ARG A 150 17.67 33.94 -16.01
CA ARG A 150 17.47 34.99 -14.99
C ARG A 150 17.37 34.40 -13.60
N LYS A 151 18.03 35.04 -12.63
CA LYS A 151 17.84 34.75 -11.20
C LYS A 151 16.94 35.83 -10.61
N LEU A 152 15.79 35.42 -10.06
CA LEU A 152 14.86 36.32 -9.38
C LEU A 152 14.98 36.13 -7.87
N GLU A 153 15.11 37.23 -7.13
CA GLU A 153 15.03 37.21 -5.68
C GLU A 153 13.58 36.93 -5.23
N LEU A 154 13.42 36.10 -4.20
CA LEU A 154 12.11 35.90 -3.58
C LEU A 154 11.75 37.11 -2.70
N GLU A 155 10.47 37.46 -2.73
CA GLU A 155 9.88 38.53 -1.93
C GLU A 155 9.00 37.96 -0.81
N PHE A 156 8.86 38.73 0.26
CA PHE A 156 8.11 38.38 1.46
C PHE A 156 7.23 39.57 1.88
N LYS A 157 6.26 39.94 1.06
CA LYS A 157 5.43 41.14 1.29
C LYS A 157 4.08 40.75 1.87
N ASN A 158 3.56 41.56 2.80
CA ASN A 158 2.20 41.40 3.35
C ASN A 158 1.93 40.00 3.94
N LYS A 159 2.73 39.61 4.95
CA LYS A 159 2.42 38.42 5.76
C LYS A 159 0.98 38.50 6.28
N GLY A 160 0.22 37.43 6.08
CA GLY A 160 -1.16 37.35 6.58
C GLY A 160 -1.22 37.08 8.09
N ASP A 161 -2.43 36.92 8.61
CA ASP A 161 -2.65 36.58 10.02
C ASP A 161 -2.38 35.09 10.29
N TYR A 162 -1.11 34.77 10.51
CA TYR A 162 -0.59 33.46 10.90
C TYR A 162 0.83 33.59 11.45
N GLN A 163 1.24 32.59 12.22
CA GLN A 163 2.62 32.47 12.68
C GLN A 163 3.43 31.72 11.62
N PHE A 164 4.51 32.32 11.09
CA PHE A 164 5.33 31.75 10.03
C PHE A 164 6.58 31.10 10.62
N VAL A 165 6.73 29.80 10.35
CA VAL A 165 7.80 28.95 10.91
C VAL A 165 8.65 28.40 9.78
N ILE A 166 9.97 28.48 9.89
CA ILE A 166 10.89 27.89 8.91
C ILE A 166 11.57 26.67 9.54
N GLY A 167 11.52 25.52 8.86
CA GLY A 167 12.09 24.25 9.34
C GLY A 167 13.06 23.63 8.35
N PHE A 168 14.27 23.26 8.80
CA PHE A 168 15.23 22.54 7.96
C PHE A 168 16.23 21.71 8.79
N ILE A 169 16.91 20.79 8.11
CA ILE A 169 17.97 19.95 8.68
C ILE A 169 19.30 20.54 8.25
N ALA A 170 20.22 20.73 9.19
CA ALA A 170 21.50 21.39 8.98
C ALA A 170 22.62 20.36 8.83
N GLY A 171 23.01 20.05 7.58
CA GLY A 171 24.12 19.15 7.29
C GLY A 171 25.49 19.84 7.16
N ASN A 172 25.51 21.17 7.03
CA ASN A 172 26.75 21.94 6.83
C ASN A 172 26.65 23.36 7.43
N GLU A 173 27.60 23.74 8.28
CA GLU A 173 27.60 25.04 8.98
C GLU A 173 27.58 26.26 8.05
N ALA A 174 28.32 26.22 6.94
CA ALA A 174 28.45 27.37 6.04
C ALA A 174 27.16 27.59 5.22
N ILE A 175 26.51 26.50 4.83
CA ILE A 175 25.23 26.49 4.13
C ILE A 175 24.11 27.01 5.06
N VAL A 176 24.11 26.58 6.31
CA VAL A 176 23.12 27.00 7.31
C VAL A 176 23.28 28.50 7.63
N LYS A 177 24.53 28.96 7.77
CA LYS A 177 24.86 30.39 7.92
C LYS A 177 24.37 31.22 6.74
N ARG A 178 24.38 30.66 5.52
CA ARG A 178 23.83 31.31 4.31
C ARG A 178 22.31 31.45 4.39
N ILE A 179 21.57 30.46 4.89
CA ILE A 179 20.12 30.58 5.12
C ILE A 179 19.83 31.65 6.17
N ALA A 180 20.53 31.62 7.31
CA ALA A 180 20.35 32.60 8.38
C ALA A 180 20.54 34.04 7.89
N LYS A 181 21.61 34.30 7.14
CA LYS A 181 21.85 35.62 6.51
C LYS A 181 20.74 36.03 5.55
N GLN A 182 20.14 35.10 4.82
CA GLN A 182 19.03 35.43 3.91
C GLN A 182 17.76 35.79 4.66
N ILE A 183 17.45 35.11 5.76
CA ILE A 183 16.33 35.46 6.65
C ILE A 183 16.50 36.90 7.16
N ILE A 184 17.69 37.23 7.66
CA ILE A 184 18.04 38.54 8.22
C ILE A 184 18.01 39.62 7.13
N ASN A 185 18.76 39.44 6.04
CA ASN A 185 18.92 40.45 4.98
C ASN A 185 17.60 40.78 4.28
N LYS A 186 16.72 39.78 4.12
CA LYS A 186 15.40 39.97 3.52
C LYS A 186 14.34 40.43 4.55
N LYS A 187 14.71 40.57 5.83
CA LYS A 187 13.83 40.96 6.93
C LYS A 187 12.56 40.11 6.97
N ILE A 188 12.71 38.79 6.83
CA ILE A 188 11.56 37.88 6.81
C ILE A 188 10.92 37.86 8.20
N PRO A 189 9.61 38.17 8.33
CA PRO A 189 8.90 38.15 9.61
C PRO A 189 8.60 36.69 10.05
N VAL A 190 9.63 36.00 10.50
CA VAL A 190 9.58 34.63 11.03
C VAL A 190 9.31 34.63 12.53
N ASP A 191 8.39 33.80 12.98
CA ASP A 191 8.05 33.66 14.41
C ASP A 191 8.86 32.56 15.09
N LEU A 192 9.38 31.60 14.32
CA LEU A 192 10.28 30.56 14.81
C LEU A 192 11.09 29.94 13.65
N VAL A 193 12.39 29.75 13.85
CA VAL A 193 13.25 28.92 12.99
C VAL A 193 13.61 27.63 13.74
N VAL A 194 13.22 26.46 13.21
CA VAL A 194 13.54 25.16 13.80
C VAL A 194 14.62 24.47 12.95
N ILE A 195 15.73 24.11 13.60
CA ILE A 195 16.89 23.50 12.95
C ILE A 195 17.23 22.18 13.65
N ILE A 196 17.31 21.10 12.88
CA ILE A 196 17.88 19.84 13.36
C ILE A 196 19.38 19.83 13.00
N GLU A 197 20.25 19.82 14.00
CA GLU A 197 21.71 19.85 13.80
C GLU A 197 22.24 18.47 13.43
N ASP A 198 22.67 18.29 12.17
CA ASP A 198 23.26 17.05 11.64
C ASP A 198 24.61 17.33 10.95
N VAL A 199 25.38 18.24 11.55
CA VAL A 199 26.70 18.64 11.05
C VAL A 199 27.79 17.64 11.42
N PRO A 200 28.92 17.56 10.68
CA PRO A 200 30.01 16.64 10.98
C PRO A 200 30.53 16.76 12.42
N LYS A 201 30.96 15.63 13.01
CA LYS A 201 31.47 15.59 14.38
C LYS A 201 32.58 16.63 14.61
N GLY A 202 32.44 17.43 15.67
CA GLY A 202 33.38 18.49 16.03
C GLY A 202 33.07 19.86 15.42
N THR A 203 32.09 19.96 14.52
CA THR A 203 31.52 21.23 14.06
C THR A 203 30.28 21.61 14.86
N THR A 204 29.92 22.89 14.89
CA THR A 204 28.75 23.39 15.64
C THR A 204 28.05 24.50 14.87
N LEU A 205 26.77 24.72 15.12
CA LEU A 205 26.03 25.85 14.54
C LEU A 205 26.19 27.18 15.31
N SER A 206 27.23 27.32 16.14
CA SER A 206 27.43 28.49 17.02
C SER A 206 27.37 29.84 16.30
N ASP A 207 27.97 29.92 15.10
CA ASP A 207 27.92 31.13 14.27
C ASP A 207 26.51 31.50 13.84
N THR A 208 25.69 30.50 13.47
CA THR A 208 24.30 30.71 13.11
C THR A 208 23.48 31.11 14.33
N GLU A 209 23.75 30.47 15.47
CA GLU A 209 23.12 30.80 16.75
C GLU A 209 23.38 32.26 17.14
N ASN A 210 24.63 32.73 17.03
CA ASN A 210 24.99 34.12 17.30
C ASN A 210 24.30 35.10 16.35
N LEU A 211 24.24 34.80 15.05
CA LEU A 211 23.54 35.64 14.07
C LEU A 211 22.06 35.81 14.42
N PHE A 212 21.37 34.75 14.85
CA PHE A 212 19.98 34.85 15.25
C PHE A 212 19.80 35.63 16.55
N LYS A 213 20.67 35.43 17.56
CA LYS A 213 20.65 36.23 18.80
C LYS A 213 20.83 37.72 18.53
N GLU A 214 21.86 38.09 17.77
CA GLU A 214 22.19 39.49 17.44
C GLU A 214 21.06 40.19 16.69
N ASN A 215 20.30 39.45 15.88
CA ASN A 215 19.21 39.99 15.06
C ASN A 215 17.82 39.72 15.66
N SER A 216 17.74 39.24 16.91
CA SER A 216 16.48 38.93 17.60
C SER A 216 15.53 38.00 16.81
N ILE A 217 16.10 37.05 16.07
CA ILE A 217 15.32 36.03 15.34
C ILE A 217 15.00 34.89 16.32
N PRO A 218 13.73 34.55 16.58
CA PRO A 218 13.39 33.40 17.41
C PRO A 218 13.82 32.09 16.73
N TYR A 219 14.52 31.23 17.45
CA TYR A 219 15.03 29.98 16.91
C TYR A 219 15.05 28.84 17.94
N LEU A 220 15.04 27.61 17.45
CA LEU A 220 15.33 26.39 18.18
C LEU A 220 16.32 25.55 17.37
N ILE A 221 17.46 25.22 17.97
CA ILE A 221 18.43 24.26 17.41
C ILE A 221 18.35 22.99 18.25
N VAL A 222 17.85 21.91 17.66
CA VAL A 222 17.87 20.58 18.27
C VAL A 222 19.25 19.97 18.01
N LYS A 223 20.11 20.04 19.03
CA LYS A 223 21.51 19.60 18.95
C LYS A 223 21.64 18.09 18.80
N ASP A 224 22.77 17.64 18.25
CA ASP A 224 23.08 16.23 18.00
C ASP A 224 22.85 15.32 19.23
N LYS A 225 23.35 15.74 20.39
CA LYS A 225 23.18 15.02 21.66
C LYS A 225 21.71 14.87 22.06
N VAL A 226 20.88 15.88 21.79
CA VAL A 226 19.48 15.91 22.18
C VAL A 226 18.68 14.97 21.30
N TRP A 227 18.77 15.10 19.97
CA TRP A 227 17.99 14.22 19.11
C TRP A 227 18.46 12.77 19.16
N LYS A 228 19.75 12.49 19.41
CA LYS A 228 20.25 11.13 19.65
C LYS A 228 19.68 10.51 20.92
N GLN A 229 19.58 11.29 21.99
CA GLN A 229 18.97 10.82 23.23
C GLN A 229 17.47 10.57 23.04
N ASN A 230 16.78 11.49 22.37
CA ASN A 230 15.37 11.34 22.00
C ASN A 230 15.09 10.09 21.14
N LEU A 231 16.00 9.72 20.22
CA LEU A 231 15.90 8.45 19.48
C LEU A 231 15.95 7.26 20.44
N LYS A 232 16.93 7.21 21.37
CA LYS A 232 17.04 6.12 22.35
C LYS A 232 15.81 6.02 23.25
N ASP A 233 15.28 7.16 23.68
CA ASP A 233 14.13 7.23 24.59
C ASP A 233 12.79 6.93 23.89
N GLY A 234 12.80 6.74 22.57
CA GLY A 234 11.58 6.49 21.80
C GLY A 234 10.69 7.72 21.64
N HIS A 235 11.26 8.92 21.84
CA HIS A 235 10.55 10.19 21.77
C HIS A 235 9.98 10.49 20.38
N TYR A 236 10.58 9.94 19.32
CA TYR A 236 10.05 10.05 17.95
C TYR A 236 9.16 8.86 17.54
N GLY A 237 8.86 7.95 18.48
CA GLY A 237 8.19 6.68 18.26
C GLY A 237 9.13 5.48 18.44
N ALA A 238 8.62 4.41 19.04
CA ALA A 238 9.39 3.20 19.38
C ALA A 238 10.09 2.56 18.17
N TYR A 239 9.47 2.60 16.98
CA TYR A 239 10.08 2.10 15.75
C TYR A 239 11.42 2.78 15.43
N TYR A 240 11.58 4.06 15.75
CA TYR A 240 12.79 4.82 15.42
C TYR A 240 13.93 4.62 16.41
N GLN A 241 13.71 3.90 17.53
CA GLN A 241 14.77 3.59 18.51
C GLN A 241 15.91 2.74 17.94
N GLN A 242 15.66 2.05 16.83
CA GLN A 242 16.64 1.22 16.14
C GLN A 242 17.77 2.02 15.47
N PHE A 243 17.56 3.33 15.24
CA PHE A 243 18.55 4.18 14.59
C PHE A 243 19.40 4.93 15.63
N SER A 244 20.72 4.92 15.45
CA SER A 244 21.67 5.67 16.29
C SER A 244 21.98 7.08 15.77
N ASP A 245 21.77 7.31 14.48
CA ASP A 245 22.18 8.49 13.73
C ASP A 245 21.18 8.80 12.61
N ILE A 246 21.15 10.05 12.14
CA ILE A 246 20.40 10.42 10.94
C ILE A 246 21.13 9.88 9.72
N ASN A 247 20.83 8.64 9.35
CA ASN A 247 21.45 7.95 8.22
C ASN A 247 20.70 8.13 6.88
N SER A 248 19.55 8.81 6.92
CA SER A 248 18.65 8.97 5.79
C SER A 248 17.85 10.27 5.90
N ILE A 249 17.52 10.86 4.73
CA ILE A 249 16.70 12.08 4.66
C ILE A 249 15.30 11.87 5.29
N PRO A 250 14.59 10.75 5.06
CA PRO A 250 13.30 10.50 5.70
C PRO A 250 13.36 10.51 7.24
N LEU A 251 14.39 9.92 7.84
CA LEU A 251 14.56 9.93 9.30
C LEU A 251 14.76 11.35 9.82
N GLY A 252 15.67 12.13 9.21
CA GLY A 252 15.89 13.53 9.60
C GLY A 252 14.63 14.39 9.44
N ARG A 253 13.83 14.14 8.39
CA ARG A 253 12.56 14.83 8.16
C ARG A 253 11.48 14.44 9.16
N THR A 254 11.45 13.18 9.58
CA THR A 254 10.56 12.71 10.67
C THR A 254 10.86 13.43 11.98
N ILE A 255 12.15 13.54 12.34
CA ILE A 255 12.59 14.30 13.51
C ILE A 255 12.21 15.79 13.40
N LEU A 256 12.45 16.40 12.23
CA LEU A 256 12.06 17.80 11.99
C LEU A 256 10.53 17.99 12.11
N HIS A 257 9.73 17.14 11.48
CA HIS A 257 8.26 17.22 11.54
C HIS A 257 7.74 17.09 12.97
N HIS A 258 8.34 16.20 13.77
CA HIS A 258 8.01 16.05 15.18
C HIS A 258 8.21 17.38 15.94
N HIS A 259 9.40 17.98 15.83
CA HIS A 259 9.71 19.25 16.51
C HIS A 259 8.89 20.43 15.98
N LEU A 260 8.64 20.52 14.68
CA LEU A 260 7.76 21.54 14.13
C LEU A 260 6.36 21.47 14.76
N PHE A 261 5.85 20.27 15.02
CA PHE A 261 4.58 20.09 15.71
C PHE A 261 4.67 20.45 17.20
N THR A 262 5.58 19.81 17.96
CA THR A 262 5.61 19.89 19.43
C THR A 262 5.94 21.29 19.94
N GLU A 263 6.83 21.99 19.26
CA GLU A 263 7.33 23.31 19.66
C GLU A 263 6.38 24.45 19.28
N THR A 264 5.35 24.16 18.50
CA THR A 264 4.35 25.15 18.05
C THR A 264 2.94 24.82 18.54
N THR A 265 2.81 23.99 19.58
CA THR A 265 1.52 23.62 20.19
C THR A 265 0.74 24.84 20.70
N THR A 266 1.44 25.88 21.14
CA THR A 266 0.87 27.16 21.61
C THR A 266 0.54 28.12 20.47
N PHE A 267 0.94 27.84 19.23
CA PHE A 267 0.64 28.69 18.09
C PHE A 267 -0.81 28.45 17.64
N ASN A 268 -1.53 29.55 17.37
CA ASN A 268 -2.95 29.50 17.01
C ASN A 268 -3.13 29.04 15.56
N ASN A 269 -2.32 29.59 14.64
CA ASN A 269 -2.40 29.30 13.21
C ASN A 269 -0.99 29.27 12.60
N PRO A 270 -0.18 28.24 12.89
CA PRO A 270 1.17 28.13 12.34
C PRO A 270 1.15 27.72 10.85
N VAL A 271 1.93 28.43 10.02
CA VAL A 271 2.28 28.06 8.65
C VAL A 271 3.76 27.67 8.63
N PHE A 272 4.04 26.43 8.26
CA PHE A 272 5.40 25.90 8.23
C PHE A 272 5.96 25.95 6.81
N TRP A 273 7.18 26.45 6.65
CA TRP A 273 7.95 26.35 5.43
C TRP A 273 9.15 25.44 5.64
N VAL A 274 9.02 24.22 5.14
CA VAL A 274 9.99 23.14 5.26
C VAL A 274 10.88 23.14 4.01
N ILE A 275 12.18 23.40 4.20
CA ILE A 275 13.16 23.54 3.11
C ILE A 275 14.35 22.59 3.30
N ASP A 276 15.03 22.22 2.21
CA ASP A 276 16.38 21.62 2.27
C ASP A 276 17.41 22.72 2.62
N ASP A 277 18.57 22.39 3.20
CA ASP A 277 19.58 23.38 3.60
C ASP A 277 20.37 23.94 2.40
N ASP A 278 20.54 23.16 1.34
CA ASP A 278 21.27 23.54 0.13
C ASP A 278 20.55 24.54 -0.79
N VAL A 279 19.48 25.19 -0.31
CA VAL A 279 18.72 26.18 -1.08
C VAL A 279 19.18 27.63 -0.84
N THR A 280 18.74 28.51 -1.75
CA THR A 280 18.84 29.97 -1.68
C THR A 280 17.46 30.55 -1.98
N PHE A 281 17.09 31.67 -1.33
CA PHE A 281 15.80 32.36 -1.49
C PHE A 281 15.75 33.20 -2.77
N ARG A 282 16.03 32.51 -3.88
CA ARG A 282 15.95 32.95 -5.26
C ARG A 282 15.21 31.89 -6.07
N SER A 283 14.85 32.21 -7.29
CA SER A 283 14.39 31.26 -8.29
C SER A 283 15.16 31.46 -9.59
N VAL A 284 15.52 30.37 -10.25
CA VAL A 284 16.15 30.39 -11.57
C VAL A 284 15.08 30.18 -12.62
N VAL A 285 14.82 31.24 -13.39
CA VAL A 285 13.64 31.40 -14.23
C VAL A 285 14.01 31.23 -15.69
N ASN A 286 13.11 30.56 -16.41
CA ASN A 286 13.22 30.43 -17.85
C ASN A 286 13.32 31.82 -18.52
N PRO A 287 14.29 32.03 -19.43
CA PRO A 287 14.43 33.30 -20.15
C PRO A 287 13.16 33.77 -20.89
N LEU A 288 12.31 32.84 -21.32
CA LEU A 288 11.05 33.12 -22.04
C LEU A 288 9.86 33.36 -21.12
N SER A 289 10.01 33.15 -19.80
CA SER A 289 8.91 33.33 -18.85
C SER A 289 8.58 34.81 -18.60
N GLU A 290 7.31 35.13 -18.36
CA GLU A 290 6.87 36.48 -17.99
C GLU A 290 6.96 36.77 -16.49
N ILE A 291 7.45 35.82 -15.68
CA ILE A 291 7.56 35.99 -14.22
C ILE A 291 8.48 37.18 -13.91
N LYS A 292 7.94 38.16 -13.17
CA LYS A 292 8.68 39.34 -12.68
C LYS A 292 9.12 39.18 -11.23
N THR A 293 8.25 38.63 -10.37
CA THR A 293 8.51 38.43 -8.95
C THR A 293 7.86 37.12 -8.47
N VAL A 294 8.39 36.57 -7.37
CA VAL A 294 7.81 35.42 -6.66
C VAL A 294 7.69 35.81 -5.20
N ASP A 295 6.47 36.09 -4.77
CA ASP A 295 6.16 36.51 -3.40
C ASP A 295 5.57 35.35 -2.60
N ILE A 296 6.31 34.89 -1.59
CA ILE A 296 5.97 33.70 -0.81
C ILE A 296 4.72 33.94 0.05
N PHE A 297 4.57 35.11 0.67
CA PHE A 297 3.39 35.38 1.49
C PHE A 297 2.14 35.56 0.65
N ASN A 298 2.25 36.14 -0.56
CA ASN A 298 1.13 36.15 -1.50
C ASN A 298 0.71 34.74 -1.92
N ILE A 299 1.67 33.84 -2.17
CA ILE A 299 1.39 32.42 -2.45
C ILE A 299 0.68 31.76 -1.26
N ILE A 300 1.16 31.97 -0.03
CA ILE A 300 0.52 31.46 1.19
C ILE A 300 -0.91 31.99 1.31
N ASN A 301 -1.09 33.31 1.26
CA ASN A 301 -2.38 33.97 1.43
C ASN A 301 -3.43 33.51 0.38
N LYS A 302 -3.01 33.21 -0.85
CA LYS A 302 -3.90 32.74 -1.92
C LYS A 302 -4.37 31.29 -1.78
N ASN A 303 -3.64 30.48 -1.02
CA ASN A 303 -3.81 29.02 -1.00
C ASN A 303 -4.17 28.45 0.38
N LYS A 304 -3.87 29.16 1.48
CA LYS A 304 -4.08 28.65 2.86
C LYS A 304 -5.51 28.22 3.17
N ASP A 305 -6.49 28.80 2.49
CA ASP A 305 -7.92 28.49 2.67
C ASP A 305 -8.45 27.48 1.62
N LYS A 306 -7.59 26.98 0.72
CA LYS A 306 -7.93 26.06 -0.40
C LYS A 306 -7.21 24.72 -0.33
N ALA A 307 -6.08 24.67 0.35
CA ALA A 307 -5.27 23.48 0.53
C ALA A 307 -4.72 23.46 1.97
N GLU A 308 -4.34 22.28 2.43
CA GLU A 308 -3.70 22.06 3.72
C GLU A 308 -2.18 22.08 3.62
N ALA A 309 -1.62 21.84 2.42
CA ALA A 309 -0.20 22.02 2.11
C ALA A 309 0.05 22.28 0.62
N LEU A 310 1.21 22.89 0.32
CA LEU A 310 1.76 23.09 -1.02
C LEU A 310 3.11 22.38 -1.14
N ILE A 311 3.28 21.60 -2.21
CA ILE A 311 4.56 21.00 -2.59
C ILE A 311 5.17 21.86 -3.70
N GLY A 312 6.15 22.68 -3.34
CA GLY A 312 6.90 23.57 -4.22
C GLY A 312 8.00 22.85 -5.02
N GLY A 313 8.46 23.51 -6.08
CA GLY A 313 9.53 23.03 -6.94
C GLY A 313 10.93 23.47 -6.48
N ILE A 314 11.92 23.06 -7.27
CA ILE A 314 13.33 23.42 -7.13
C ILE A 314 13.86 23.83 -8.51
N SER A 315 14.68 24.87 -8.55
CA SER A 315 15.33 25.43 -9.75
C SER A 315 16.85 25.41 -9.60
N ASN A 316 17.58 25.62 -10.70
CA ASN A 316 19.03 25.51 -10.82
C ASN A 316 19.55 24.06 -10.74
N ASP A 317 20.27 23.68 -9.69
CA ASP A 317 20.83 22.32 -9.58
C ASP A 317 19.69 21.28 -9.52
N PRO A 318 19.64 20.26 -10.41
CA PRO A 318 18.54 19.31 -10.47
C PRO A 318 18.28 18.59 -9.15
N PRO A 319 16.99 18.44 -8.72
CA PRO A 319 16.64 17.78 -7.46
C PRO A 319 16.68 16.24 -7.54
N VAL A 320 17.64 15.70 -8.29
CA VAL A 320 17.88 14.27 -8.54
C VAL A 320 19.34 13.90 -8.24
N PRO A 321 19.67 12.60 -8.05
CA PRO A 321 21.06 12.16 -7.91
C PRO A 321 21.92 12.56 -9.12
N LEU A 322 23.20 12.88 -8.89
CA LEU A 322 24.11 13.38 -9.92
C LEU A 322 24.18 12.45 -11.15
N LEU A 323 24.35 11.14 -10.91
CA LEU A 323 24.44 10.13 -11.98
C LEU A 323 23.15 9.98 -12.81
N SER A 324 22.07 10.67 -12.43
CA SER A 324 20.82 10.72 -13.19
C SER A 324 20.61 12.04 -13.96
N CYS A 325 21.53 13.00 -13.90
CA CYS A 325 21.46 14.25 -14.67
C CYS A 325 22.80 14.67 -15.30
N ILE A 326 23.88 13.93 -15.06
CA ILE A 326 25.22 14.30 -15.54
C ILE A 326 25.43 13.98 -17.03
N ARG A 327 24.78 12.96 -17.58
CA ARG A 327 25.08 12.49 -18.95
C ARG A 327 24.82 13.58 -19.96
N SER A 328 23.64 14.19 -19.91
CA SER A 328 23.24 15.23 -20.85
C SER A 328 24.14 16.47 -20.74
N GLN A 329 24.63 16.81 -19.54
CA GLN A 329 25.67 17.83 -19.38
C GLN A 329 27.01 17.44 -20.01
N LEU A 330 27.41 16.17 -19.94
CA LEU A 330 28.62 15.68 -20.60
C LEU A 330 28.48 15.65 -22.13
N VAL A 331 27.29 15.39 -22.66
CA VAL A 331 26.99 15.55 -24.09
C VAL A 331 27.17 17.00 -24.52
N ASP A 332 26.57 17.94 -23.78
CA ASP A 332 26.69 19.38 -24.03
C ASP A 332 28.17 19.81 -23.99
N PHE A 333 28.91 19.38 -22.97
CA PHE A 333 30.33 19.66 -22.78
C PHE A 333 31.19 19.12 -23.93
N TYR A 334 31.00 17.85 -24.30
CA TYR A 334 31.74 17.19 -25.38
C TYR A 334 31.52 17.90 -26.72
N HIS A 335 30.27 18.11 -27.12
CA HIS A 335 29.97 18.76 -28.40
C HIS A 335 30.43 20.22 -28.44
N SER A 336 30.38 20.92 -27.31
CA SER A 336 30.89 22.28 -27.21
C SER A 336 32.40 22.35 -27.38
N ILE A 337 33.16 21.36 -26.88
CA ILE A 337 34.59 21.23 -27.20
C ILE A 337 34.81 21.02 -28.70
N LEU A 338 34.02 20.16 -29.34
CA LEU A 338 34.13 19.93 -30.78
C LEU A 338 33.87 21.21 -31.60
N SER A 339 33.00 22.11 -31.12
CA SER A 339 32.79 23.43 -31.75
C SER A 339 33.92 24.45 -31.52
N GLY A 340 34.93 24.09 -30.72
CA GLY A 340 36.00 25.00 -30.31
C GLY A 340 35.58 26.01 -29.23
N GLY A 341 34.47 25.78 -28.53
CA GLY A 341 34.00 26.62 -27.41
C GLY A 341 33.59 28.04 -27.79
N LYS A 342 33.24 28.29 -29.06
CA LYS A 342 32.83 29.61 -29.57
C LYS A 342 31.31 29.76 -29.73
N SER A 343 30.57 28.69 -29.50
CA SER A 343 29.16 28.56 -29.83
C SER A 343 28.31 28.55 -28.56
N HIS A 344 27.23 29.33 -28.54
CA HIS A 344 26.30 29.39 -27.42
C HIS A 344 24.85 29.48 -27.90
N TYR A 345 24.17 28.33 -27.99
CA TYR A 345 22.82 28.22 -28.53
C TYR A 345 22.09 26.92 -28.09
N ASP A 346 20.76 27.02 -27.98
CA ASP A 346 19.79 25.92 -27.78
C ASP A 346 18.81 25.90 -28.97
N ASN A 347 19.28 25.48 -30.14
CA ASN A 347 18.50 25.57 -31.39
C ASN A 347 17.23 24.72 -31.41
N PHE A 348 17.11 23.74 -30.51
CA PHE A 348 15.94 22.85 -30.41
C PHE A 348 15.06 23.17 -29.19
N SER A 349 15.32 24.30 -28.51
CA SER A 349 14.54 24.76 -27.35
C SER A 349 14.37 23.67 -26.28
N LEU A 350 15.43 22.90 -26.02
CA LEU A 350 15.38 21.78 -25.07
C LEU A 350 14.96 22.24 -23.67
N ARG A 351 15.29 23.48 -23.29
CA ARG A 351 14.92 24.08 -21.99
C ARG A 351 13.41 24.28 -21.79
N GLU A 352 12.64 24.35 -22.88
CA GLU A 352 11.18 24.40 -22.83
C GLU A 352 10.56 23.04 -22.47
N LYS A 353 11.30 21.94 -22.65
CA LYS A 353 10.79 20.61 -22.30
C LYS A 353 10.74 20.42 -20.78
N PRO A 354 9.71 19.74 -20.23
CA PRO A 354 9.70 19.34 -18.82
C PRO A 354 10.89 18.40 -18.56
N ASP A 355 11.45 18.37 -17.35
CA ASP A 355 12.49 17.39 -16.97
C ASP A 355 13.68 17.22 -17.95
N TYR A 356 14.00 18.22 -18.78
CA TYR A 356 15.07 18.14 -19.79
C TYR A 356 16.47 17.98 -19.19
N TYR A 357 16.60 18.25 -17.90
CA TYR A 357 17.78 18.04 -17.08
C TYR A 357 17.91 16.60 -16.56
N TYR A 358 16.85 15.79 -16.66
CA TYR A 358 16.78 14.47 -16.05
C TYR A 358 17.03 13.38 -17.10
N ASP A 359 18.14 12.66 -16.97
CA ASP A 359 18.56 11.63 -17.91
C ASP A 359 17.62 10.41 -17.89
N LEU A 360 16.91 10.23 -16.77
CA LEU A 360 15.98 9.12 -16.55
C LEU A 360 14.50 9.56 -16.62
N SER A 361 14.17 10.70 -17.23
CA SER A 361 12.78 11.19 -17.33
C SER A 361 11.82 10.13 -17.89
N ASP A 362 10.63 9.99 -17.31
CA ASP A 362 9.57 9.13 -17.87
C ASP A 362 8.76 9.80 -18.98
N LEU A 363 8.96 11.11 -19.18
CA LEU A 363 8.15 11.91 -20.11
C LEU A 363 8.68 11.88 -21.54
N HIS A 364 10.00 11.91 -21.72
CA HIS A 364 10.65 11.87 -23.03
C HIS A 364 12.14 11.53 -22.90
N THR A 365 12.76 11.18 -24.03
CA THR A 365 14.17 10.80 -24.16
C THR A 365 14.89 11.47 -25.34
N ASP A 366 14.17 12.23 -26.16
CA ASP A 366 14.68 12.90 -27.36
C ASP A 366 15.60 14.10 -27.07
N HIS A 367 15.80 14.46 -25.80
CA HIS A 367 16.75 15.50 -25.37
C HIS A 367 18.12 14.96 -24.98
N LEU A 368 18.29 13.63 -24.88
CA LEU A 368 19.42 13.02 -24.20
C LEU A 368 20.73 13.09 -24.99
N GLU A 369 20.67 13.08 -26.32
CA GLU A 369 21.83 13.08 -27.22
C GLU A 369 21.90 14.35 -28.10
N VAL A 370 20.97 15.29 -27.91
CA VAL A 370 20.96 16.59 -28.60
C VAL A 370 21.66 17.63 -27.72
N PRO A 371 22.78 18.22 -28.16
CA PRO A 371 23.58 19.12 -27.32
C PRO A 371 23.02 20.54 -27.24
N ILE A 372 23.15 21.16 -26.07
CA ILE A 372 23.13 22.62 -25.89
C ILE A 372 24.58 23.09 -25.94
N TYR A 373 24.88 24.04 -26.84
CA TYR A 373 26.26 24.52 -26.99
C TYR A 373 26.57 25.63 -25.98
N HIS A 374 27.76 25.57 -25.40
CA HIS A 374 28.26 26.55 -24.45
C HIS A 374 29.64 27.07 -24.86
N SER A 375 29.83 28.39 -24.70
CA SER A 375 31.11 29.04 -24.92
C SER A 375 32.02 28.93 -23.69
N SER A 376 33.34 29.01 -23.91
CA SER A 376 34.35 29.17 -22.84
C SER A 376 34.47 28.00 -21.85
N ILE A 377 34.40 26.76 -22.36
CA ILE A 377 34.50 25.55 -21.54
C ILE A 377 35.91 25.29 -20.99
N THR A 378 35.98 25.09 -19.68
CA THR A 378 37.20 24.87 -18.90
C THR A 378 37.19 23.52 -18.17
N ASP A 379 38.34 23.12 -17.61
CA ASP A 379 38.42 21.97 -16.70
C ASP A 379 37.66 22.21 -15.38
N ASP A 380 37.52 23.47 -14.97
CA ASP A 380 36.77 23.83 -13.77
C ASP A 380 35.27 23.53 -13.94
N ASP A 381 34.71 23.79 -15.12
CA ASP A 381 33.33 23.45 -15.44
C ASP A 381 33.05 21.95 -15.27
N LEU A 382 34.02 21.10 -15.62
CA LEU A 382 33.89 19.66 -15.43
C LEU A 382 33.88 19.29 -13.95
N LYS A 383 34.75 19.90 -13.13
CA LYS A 383 34.74 19.72 -11.67
C LYS A 383 33.42 20.16 -11.08
N GLN A 384 32.87 21.28 -11.53
CA GLN A 384 31.55 21.75 -11.09
C GLN A 384 30.45 20.75 -11.47
N ILE A 385 30.41 20.25 -12.71
CA ILE A 385 29.44 19.23 -13.15
C ILE A 385 29.53 17.99 -12.24
N PHE A 386 30.74 17.47 -12.00
CA PHE A 386 30.96 16.29 -11.14
C PHE A 386 30.73 16.56 -9.64
N SER A 387 30.66 17.81 -9.21
CA SER A 387 30.22 18.18 -7.85
C SER A 387 28.70 18.22 -7.67
N GLY A 388 27.92 18.06 -8.74
CA GLY A 388 26.46 18.18 -8.68
C GLY A 388 25.89 19.47 -9.25
N LYS A 389 26.73 20.38 -9.76
CA LYS A 389 26.27 21.64 -10.38
C LYS A 389 25.63 21.42 -11.73
N SER A 390 24.71 22.31 -12.06
CA SER A 390 24.12 22.38 -13.39
C SER A 390 24.56 23.62 -14.15
N LEU A 391 25.36 23.41 -15.18
CA LEU A 391 25.89 24.49 -16.01
C LEU A 391 25.07 24.68 -17.29
N SER A 392 24.74 23.57 -17.98
CA SER A 392 24.04 23.60 -19.26
C SER A 392 22.54 23.30 -19.17
N ARG A 393 22.13 22.52 -18.16
CA ARG A 393 20.76 22.00 -18.00
C ARG A 393 20.15 22.24 -16.62
N PRO A 394 20.03 23.51 -16.17
CA PRO A 394 19.41 23.80 -14.88
C PRO A 394 17.92 23.44 -14.87
N SER A 395 17.38 23.06 -13.71
CA SER A 395 15.93 23.07 -13.52
C SER A 395 15.42 24.53 -13.57
N LEU A 396 14.35 24.79 -14.31
CA LEU A 396 13.88 26.16 -14.56
C LEU A 396 12.44 26.36 -14.06
N GLN A 397 12.21 27.49 -13.39
CA GLN A 397 10.86 27.98 -13.12
C GLN A 397 10.27 28.59 -14.40
N LYS A 398 9.15 28.02 -14.87
CA LYS A 398 8.46 28.46 -16.08
C LYS A 398 7.23 29.32 -15.78
N GLU A 399 6.52 28.99 -14.71
CA GLU A 399 5.26 29.63 -14.29
C GLU A 399 5.11 29.59 -12.77
N VAL A 400 4.16 30.35 -12.21
CA VAL A 400 3.81 30.37 -10.77
C VAL A 400 2.32 30.07 -10.62
N LYS A 401 1.99 28.80 -10.36
CA LYS A 401 0.61 28.34 -10.18
C LYS A 401 0.51 27.16 -9.22
N ALA A 402 -0.64 27.06 -8.56
CA ALA A 402 -1.07 25.87 -7.84
C ALA A 402 -1.78 24.89 -8.78
N ILE A 403 -1.58 23.60 -8.57
CA ILE A 403 -2.11 22.51 -9.38
C ILE A 403 -2.73 21.47 -8.43
N HIS A 404 -4.04 21.33 -8.52
CA HIS A 404 -4.77 20.30 -7.77
C HIS A 404 -4.73 18.98 -8.55
N LYS A 405 -3.90 18.04 -8.10
CA LYS A 405 -3.78 16.68 -8.63
C LYS A 405 -3.11 15.78 -7.59
N THR A 406 -3.10 14.48 -7.83
CA THR A 406 -2.29 13.53 -7.05
C THR A 406 -0.82 13.95 -7.07
N ILE A 407 -0.19 14.02 -5.90
CA ILE A 407 1.20 14.45 -5.77
C ILE A 407 2.12 13.43 -6.45
N THR A 408 2.96 13.92 -7.34
CA THR A 408 3.91 13.11 -8.13
C THR A 408 5.36 13.55 -7.94
N ARG A 409 5.58 14.64 -7.21
CA ARG A 409 6.87 15.32 -7.05
C ARG A 409 7.30 15.33 -5.59
N ARG A 410 8.63 15.39 -5.37
CA ARG A 410 9.27 15.47 -4.05
C ARG A 410 9.18 16.89 -3.48
N GLY A 411 9.04 17.01 -2.15
CA GLY A 411 8.87 18.27 -1.43
C GLY A 411 10.10 18.83 -0.71
N ALA A 412 11.20 19.10 -1.44
CA ALA A 412 12.35 19.85 -0.88
C ALA A 412 12.03 21.33 -0.53
N ASN A 413 10.82 21.77 -0.88
CA ASN A 413 10.27 23.09 -0.65
C ASN A 413 8.76 22.90 -0.37
N THR A 414 8.39 22.72 0.88
CA THR A 414 7.02 22.36 1.27
C THR A 414 6.45 23.42 2.20
N ILE A 415 5.24 23.90 1.93
CA ILE A 415 4.50 24.80 2.80
C ILE A 415 3.34 24.03 3.40
N ILE A 416 3.20 24.04 4.73
CA ILE A 416 2.15 23.32 5.46
C ILE A 416 1.30 24.34 6.20
N PHE A 417 0.01 24.35 5.90
CA PHE A 417 -0.99 25.23 6.52
C PHE A 417 -1.73 24.53 7.66
N ASN A 418 -1.98 23.23 7.52
CA ASN A 418 -2.58 22.43 8.58
C ASN A 418 -1.51 21.65 9.36
N ARG A 419 -1.31 22.03 10.63
CA ARG A 419 -0.39 21.36 11.55
C ARG A 419 -0.69 19.87 11.71
N GLU A 420 -1.93 19.42 11.56
CA GLU A 420 -2.30 18.00 11.66
C GLU A 420 -1.57 17.10 10.64
N LEU A 421 -1.14 17.65 9.49
CA LEU A 421 -0.37 16.88 8.50
C LEU A 421 0.99 16.39 9.03
N LEU A 422 1.52 17.03 10.07
CA LEU A 422 2.75 16.65 10.75
C LEU A 422 2.52 15.58 11.84
N GLN A 423 1.28 15.37 12.28
CA GLN A 423 0.93 14.51 13.42
C GLN A 423 0.80 13.03 13.02
N TYR A 424 0.09 12.76 11.93
CA TYR A 424 -0.39 11.39 11.65
C TYR A 424 0.66 10.48 11.04
N TYR A 425 1.44 10.99 10.09
CA TYR A 425 2.39 10.18 9.33
C TYR A 425 3.81 10.71 9.50
N PRO A 426 4.78 9.84 9.83
CA PRO A 426 6.18 10.20 9.72
C PRO A 426 6.59 10.29 8.24
N VAL A 427 7.79 10.85 8.00
CA VAL A 427 8.40 10.82 6.67
C VAL A 427 9.11 9.49 6.51
N ILE A 428 8.47 8.53 5.84
CA ILE A 428 8.93 7.14 5.76
C ILE A 428 8.98 6.63 4.31
N SER A 429 9.90 5.71 4.03
CA SER A 429 10.02 4.97 2.77
C SER A 429 10.56 3.57 3.06
N LEU A 430 10.53 2.65 2.08
CA LEU A 430 11.08 1.29 2.23
C LEU A 430 12.47 1.34 2.88
N GLU A 431 12.63 0.55 3.93
CA GLU A 431 13.90 0.34 4.63
C GLU A 431 14.66 -0.82 3.98
N VAL A 432 15.93 -0.59 3.68
CA VAL A 432 16.85 -1.61 3.13
C VAL A 432 18.19 -1.41 3.84
N ASN A 433 18.78 -2.47 4.37
CA ASN A 433 20.05 -2.41 5.12
C ASN A 433 20.05 -1.33 6.23
N ASN A 434 19.01 -1.30 7.05
CA ASN A 434 18.80 -0.34 8.15
C ASN A 434 18.83 1.13 7.71
N LYS A 435 18.42 1.42 6.48
CA LYS A 435 18.36 2.77 5.91
C LYS A 435 17.11 2.96 5.07
N HIS A 436 16.37 4.02 5.34
CA HIS A 436 15.22 4.39 4.52
C HIS A 436 15.66 4.89 3.14
N ALA A 437 14.99 4.38 2.10
CA ALA A 437 15.14 4.86 0.73
C ALA A 437 14.71 6.33 0.58
N ARG A 438 15.17 6.98 -0.51
CA ARG A 438 14.83 8.39 -0.76
C ARG A 438 13.34 8.52 -1.10
N ARG A 439 12.86 9.77 -1.20
CA ARG A 439 11.46 10.11 -1.55
C ARG A 439 10.43 9.81 -0.45
N GLY A 440 10.86 9.72 0.81
CA GLY A 440 9.94 9.67 1.96
C GLY A 440 8.97 10.85 2.02
N ASP A 441 9.37 12.07 1.62
CA ASP A 441 8.46 13.24 1.58
C ASP A 441 7.31 13.04 0.59
N LEU A 442 7.58 12.36 -0.54
CA LEU A 442 6.54 12.02 -1.51
C LEU A 442 5.58 10.98 -0.92
N VAL A 443 6.11 9.95 -0.25
CA VAL A 443 5.28 8.96 0.44
C VAL A 443 4.44 9.63 1.52
N TRP A 444 5.00 10.50 2.36
CA TRP A 444 4.27 11.28 3.36
C TRP A 444 3.11 12.09 2.73
N ALA A 445 3.37 12.78 1.61
CA ALA A 445 2.33 13.52 0.90
C ALA A 445 1.24 12.58 0.34
N LEU A 446 1.63 11.43 -0.21
CA LEU A 446 0.69 10.42 -0.72
C LEU A 446 -0.16 9.80 0.41
N LEU A 447 0.42 9.52 1.58
CA LEU A 447 -0.34 8.98 2.72
C LEU A 447 -1.35 10.01 3.22
N ASN A 448 -0.96 11.28 3.38
CA ASN A 448 -1.91 12.32 3.76
C ASN A 448 -3.01 12.50 2.70
N GLN A 449 -2.65 12.60 1.43
CA GLN A 449 -3.60 12.89 0.35
C GLN A 449 -4.51 11.70 0.03
N VAL A 450 -3.94 10.54 -0.24
CA VAL A 450 -4.67 9.38 -0.79
C VAL A 450 -5.26 8.53 0.33
N VAL A 451 -4.54 8.33 1.44
CA VAL A 451 -5.03 7.47 2.55
C VAL A 451 -5.94 8.25 3.51
N SER A 452 -5.59 9.50 3.84
CA SER A 452 -6.36 10.35 4.77
C SER A 452 -7.26 11.39 4.10
N GLY A 453 -7.30 11.46 2.76
CA GLY A 453 -8.17 12.39 2.04
C GLY A 453 -7.82 13.87 2.21
N ARG A 454 -6.59 14.19 2.65
CA ARG A 454 -6.15 15.57 2.89
C ARG A 454 -5.89 16.33 1.59
N THR A 455 -6.14 17.63 1.60
CA THR A 455 -6.03 18.45 0.37
C THR A 455 -4.63 19.02 0.23
N ILE A 456 -3.80 18.42 -0.62
CA ILE A 456 -2.43 18.88 -0.91
C ILE A 456 -2.31 19.26 -2.38
N PHE A 457 -1.78 20.44 -2.69
CA PHE A 457 -1.54 20.88 -4.07
C PHE A 457 -0.05 20.84 -4.42
N GLU A 458 0.28 20.50 -5.67
CA GLU A 458 1.58 20.86 -6.22
C GLU A 458 1.57 22.36 -6.55
N HIS A 459 2.68 23.06 -6.32
CA HIS A 459 2.85 24.45 -6.73
C HIS A 459 4.16 24.63 -7.50
N THR A 460 4.13 25.38 -8.59
CA THR A 460 5.29 25.53 -9.49
C THR A 460 6.31 26.58 -9.02
N PHE A 461 6.10 27.23 -7.86
CA PHE A 461 7.10 28.16 -7.34
C PHE A 461 8.31 27.35 -6.87
N SER A 462 9.51 27.87 -7.08
CA SER A 462 10.73 27.13 -6.74
C SER A 462 11.74 27.94 -5.96
N LEU A 463 12.57 27.22 -5.19
CA LEU A 463 13.80 27.71 -4.61
C LEU A 463 15.00 27.41 -5.52
N GLU A 464 16.02 28.25 -5.50
CA GLU A 464 17.30 28.00 -6.16
C GLU A 464 18.08 26.98 -5.33
N HIS A 465 18.26 25.80 -5.89
CA HIS A 465 19.18 24.79 -5.37
C HIS A 465 20.60 25.21 -5.69
N ASN A 466 21.42 25.30 -4.65
CA ASN A 466 22.79 25.75 -4.74
C ASN A 466 23.69 24.82 -3.93
N ARG A 467 23.98 23.66 -4.53
CA ARG A 467 24.84 22.63 -3.95
C ARG A 467 26.24 23.18 -3.70
N PRO A 468 26.90 22.86 -2.58
CA PRO A 468 28.31 23.20 -2.41
C PRO A 468 29.16 22.46 -3.46
N LEU A 469 30.31 23.04 -3.81
CA LEU A 469 31.33 22.27 -4.53
C LEU A 469 31.86 21.19 -3.59
N ALA A 470 31.97 19.97 -4.11
CA ALA A 470 32.43 18.79 -3.40
C ALA A 470 33.22 17.90 -4.35
N GLU A 471 34.19 17.18 -3.80
CA GLU A 471 34.92 16.15 -4.55
C GLU A 471 33.97 15.02 -4.96
N PHE A 472 34.19 14.49 -6.16
CA PHE A 472 33.37 13.41 -6.70
C PHE A 472 33.73 12.08 -6.05
N ASP A 473 32.71 11.38 -5.57
CA ASP A 473 32.83 10.05 -4.97
C ASP A 473 31.82 9.12 -5.66
N LEU A 474 32.33 8.24 -6.53
CA LEU A 474 31.50 7.32 -7.29
C LEU A 474 30.71 6.37 -6.41
N GLN A 475 31.32 5.85 -5.34
CA GLN A 475 30.68 4.89 -4.45
C GLN A 475 29.49 5.52 -3.72
N LYS A 476 29.67 6.75 -3.24
CA LYS A 476 28.61 7.54 -2.61
C LYS A 476 27.49 7.89 -3.59
N GLU A 477 27.80 8.21 -4.84
CA GLU A 477 26.78 8.53 -5.84
C GLU A 477 26.02 7.28 -6.33
N LEU A 478 26.67 6.11 -6.38
CA LEU A 478 26.01 4.83 -6.64
C LEU A 478 25.06 4.44 -5.50
N ASP A 479 25.48 4.61 -4.23
CA ASP A 479 24.60 4.42 -3.06
C ASP A 479 23.37 5.33 -3.13
N LYS A 480 23.57 6.63 -3.38
CA LYS A 480 22.46 7.59 -3.54
C LYS A 480 21.53 7.20 -4.69
N ALA A 481 22.07 6.71 -5.81
CA ALA A 481 21.27 6.26 -6.93
C ALA A 481 20.45 5.02 -6.59
N ALA A 482 21.03 4.01 -5.92
CA ALA A 482 20.31 2.80 -5.51
C ALA A 482 19.08 3.15 -4.64
N TYR A 483 19.28 3.96 -3.60
CA TYR A 483 18.17 4.38 -2.72
C TYR A 483 17.17 5.34 -3.39
N ASP A 484 17.55 6.10 -4.44
CA ASP A 484 16.56 6.85 -5.24
C ASP A 484 15.72 5.93 -6.12
N ILE A 485 16.34 4.89 -6.72
CA ILE A 485 15.66 3.90 -7.53
C ILE A 485 14.64 3.10 -6.70
N ILE A 486 15.05 2.66 -5.51
CA ILE A 486 14.17 1.98 -4.55
C ILE A 486 13.00 2.90 -4.18
N GLY A 487 13.29 4.13 -3.77
CA GLY A 487 12.26 5.12 -3.40
C GLY A 487 11.29 5.44 -4.54
N TYR A 488 11.80 5.54 -5.77
CA TYR A 488 10.99 5.73 -6.98
C TYR A 488 10.04 4.55 -7.20
N ALA A 489 10.56 3.32 -7.16
CA ALA A 489 9.77 2.11 -7.39
C ALA A 489 8.72 1.92 -6.30
N PHE A 490 9.11 2.12 -5.03
CA PHE A 490 8.23 2.04 -3.88
C PHE A 490 7.06 3.04 -3.98
N ALA A 491 7.35 4.33 -4.22
CA ALA A 491 6.32 5.36 -4.35
C ALA A 491 5.32 5.09 -5.49
N LYS A 492 5.76 4.51 -6.60
CA LYS A 492 4.89 4.12 -7.72
C LYS A 492 4.03 2.92 -7.39
N ALA A 493 4.62 1.89 -6.77
CA ALA A 493 3.91 0.67 -6.41
C ALA A 493 2.89 0.91 -5.30
N ILE A 494 3.27 1.64 -4.23
CA ILE A 494 2.40 1.90 -3.09
C ILE A 494 1.17 2.71 -3.49
N LEU A 495 1.32 3.73 -4.35
CA LEU A 495 0.20 4.50 -4.87
C LEU A 495 -0.78 3.60 -5.64
N LYS A 496 -0.26 2.80 -6.56
CA LYS A 496 -1.08 1.86 -7.35
C LYS A 496 -1.81 0.85 -6.45
N SER A 497 -1.15 0.34 -5.42
CA SER A 497 -1.75 -0.60 -4.48
C SER A 497 -2.83 0.05 -3.62
N ILE A 498 -2.60 1.26 -3.10
CA ILE A 498 -3.60 2.00 -2.32
C ILE A 498 -4.85 2.28 -3.18
N GLU A 499 -4.68 2.77 -4.41
CA GLU A 499 -5.79 3.02 -5.33
C GLU A 499 -6.59 1.73 -5.63
N THR A 500 -5.89 0.61 -5.80
CA THR A 500 -6.50 -0.70 -6.05
C THR A 500 -7.32 -1.16 -4.83
N ILE A 501 -6.74 -1.08 -3.63
CA ILE A 501 -7.40 -1.45 -2.36
C ILE A 501 -8.64 -0.57 -2.14
N GLN A 502 -8.53 0.75 -2.33
CA GLN A 502 -9.64 1.67 -2.16
C GLN A 502 -10.82 1.33 -3.07
N ARG A 503 -10.52 1.05 -4.34
CA ARG A 503 -11.53 0.68 -5.34
C ARG A 503 -12.20 -0.67 -5.03
N GLU A 504 -11.43 -1.66 -4.58
CA GLU A 504 -11.91 -3.05 -4.45
C GLU A 504 -12.49 -3.37 -3.06
N THR A 505 -12.09 -2.63 -2.02
CA THR A 505 -12.47 -2.93 -0.62
C THR A 505 -13.29 -1.84 0.07
N GLN A 506 -13.35 -0.64 -0.50
CA GLN A 506 -14.04 0.53 0.09
C GLN A 506 -13.71 0.72 1.58
N PRO A 507 -12.42 0.89 1.92
CA PRO A 507 -11.96 0.93 3.31
C PRO A 507 -12.61 2.10 4.04
N HIS A 508 -13.05 1.87 5.28
CA HIS A 508 -13.66 2.91 6.11
C HIS A 508 -12.61 3.75 6.84
N ARG A 509 -11.43 3.18 7.10
CA ARG A 509 -10.36 3.83 7.87
C ARG A 509 -9.01 3.74 7.15
N PRO A 510 -8.11 4.72 7.35
CA PRO A 510 -6.72 4.65 6.89
C PRO A 510 -6.00 3.34 7.20
N LYS A 511 -6.24 2.79 8.41
CA LYS A 511 -5.61 1.54 8.86
C LYS A 511 -6.01 0.32 8.00
N ASP A 512 -7.26 0.28 7.54
CA ASP A 512 -7.79 -0.81 6.73
C ASP A 512 -6.98 -0.98 5.44
N ILE A 513 -6.48 0.13 4.87
CA ILE A 513 -5.64 0.12 3.66
C ILE A 513 -4.31 -0.59 3.94
N PHE A 514 -3.64 -0.27 5.05
CA PHE A 514 -2.37 -0.90 5.41
C PHE A 514 -2.53 -2.37 5.80
N GLU A 515 -3.62 -2.71 6.49
CA GLU A 515 -3.94 -4.11 6.80
C GLU A 515 -4.16 -4.91 5.51
N LYS A 516 -4.98 -4.39 4.58
CA LYS A 516 -5.22 -5.03 3.28
C LYS A 516 -3.96 -5.21 2.44
N LEU A 517 -3.02 -4.28 2.51
CA LEU A 517 -1.77 -4.35 1.75
C LEU A 517 -0.89 -5.57 2.13
N ILE A 518 -1.05 -6.10 3.34
CA ILE A 518 -0.29 -7.25 3.83
C ILE A 518 -0.88 -8.59 3.36
N HIS A 519 -2.17 -8.62 2.98
CA HIS A 519 -2.81 -9.83 2.46
C HIS A 519 -2.17 -10.25 1.13
N ASP A 520 -1.99 -11.56 0.94
CA ASP A 520 -1.21 -12.10 -0.18
C ASP A 520 -1.64 -11.59 -1.55
N ASP A 521 -2.95 -11.49 -1.85
CA ASP A 521 -3.40 -10.96 -3.15
C ASP A 521 -2.91 -9.52 -3.40
N PHE A 522 -3.16 -8.61 -2.47
CA PHE A 522 -2.72 -7.21 -2.61
C PHE A 522 -1.20 -7.06 -2.51
N TYR A 523 -0.55 -7.87 -1.67
CA TYR A 523 0.89 -7.90 -1.53
C TYR A 523 1.56 -8.37 -2.83
N HIS A 524 1.10 -9.45 -3.45
CA HIS A 524 1.65 -9.94 -4.72
C HIS A 524 1.46 -8.91 -5.85
N ARG A 525 0.30 -8.25 -5.92
CA ARG A 525 0.08 -7.14 -6.88
C ARG A 525 1.01 -5.95 -6.61
N PHE A 526 1.26 -5.60 -5.34
CA PHE A 526 2.26 -4.61 -4.96
C PHE A 526 3.66 -5.05 -5.43
N PHE A 527 4.05 -6.29 -5.12
CA PHE A 527 5.36 -6.87 -5.43
C PHE A 527 5.63 -6.87 -6.93
N ASP A 528 4.65 -7.27 -7.75
CA ASP A 528 4.75 -7.24 -9.21
C ASP A 528 4.96 -5.82 -9.73
N ALA A 529 4.18 -4.86 -9.23
CA ALA A 529 4.31 -3.46 -9.61
C ALA A 529 5.68 -2.88 -9.19
N TYR A 530 6.10 -3.15 -7.96
CA TYR A 530 7.38 -2.71 -7.40
C TYR A 530 8.55 -3.30 -8.19
N SER A 531 8.55 -4.61 -8.40
CA SER A 531 9.56 -5.33 -9.18
C SER A 531 9.65 -4.81 -10.62
N TYR A 532 8.51 -4.54 -11.26
CA TYR A 532 8.47 -3.93 -12.58
C TYR A 532 9.15 -2.55 -12.60
N PHE A 533 8.76 -1.65 -11.69
CA PHE A 533 9.29 -0.29 -11.67
C PHE A 533 10.77 -0.26 -11.28
N LEU A 534 11.20 -1.10 -10.33
CA LEU A 534 12.59 -1.18 -9.88
C LEU A 534 13.49 -1.73 -10.99
N ASN A 535 13.13 -2.86 -11.62
CA ASN A 535 13.94 -3.44 -12.70
C ASN A 535 14.00 -2.52 -13.93
N ARG A 536 12.86 -1.91 -14.31
CA ARG A 536 12.83 -0.93 -15.41
C ARG A 536 13.74 0.27 -15.11
N ARG A 537 13.71 0.80 -13.89
CA ARG A 537 14.53 1.94 -13.48
C ARG A 537 16.02 1.57 -13.38
N LYS A 538 16.35 0.40 -12.81
CA LYS A 538 17.70 -0.18 -12.76
C LYS A 538 18.29 -0.28 -14.17
N ALA A 539 17.57 -0.86 -15.12
CA ALA A 539 18.04 -1.00 -16.50
C ALA A 539 18.36 0.36 -17.14
N ARG A 540 17.47 1.34 -16.99
CA ARG A 540 17.70 2.71 -17.49
C ARG A 540 18.91 3.39 -16.83
N PHE A 541 19.08 3.21 -15.52
CA PHE A 541 20.25 3.73 -14.80
C PHE A 541 21.55 3.10 -15.28
N LEU A 542 21.62 1.77 -15.40
CA LEU A 542 22.81 1.07 -15.89
C LEU A 542 23.15 1.49 -17.34
N MET A 543 22.13 1.62 -18.20
CA MET A 543 22.34 2.22 -19.53
C MET A 543 22.95 3.61 -19.43
N ASN A 544 22.44 4.48 -18.54
CA ASN A 544 22.99 5.81 -18.32
C ASN A 544 24.44 5.78 -17.82
N TYR A 545 24.76 4.91 -16.86
CA TYR A 545 26.10 4.71 -16.31
C TYR A 545 27.12 4.39 -17.40
N TYR A 546 26.81 3.44 -18.27
CA TYR A 546 27.71 3.09 -19.39
C TYR A 546 27.85 4.22 -20.41
N ARG A 547 26.79 5.00 -20.65
CA ARG A 547 26.85 6.18 -21.52
C ARG A 547 27.76 7.26 -20.94
N ILE A 548 27.68 7.50 -19.62
CA ILE A 548 28.62 8.38 -18.89
C ILE A 548 30.05 7.88 -19.05
N SER A 549 30.31 6.58 -18.82
CA SER A 549 31.62 5.95 -19.02
C SER A 549 32.17 6.16 -20.44
N GLY A 550 31.32 6.07 -21.46
CA GLY A 550 31.68 6.34 -22.85
C GLY A 550 32.06 7.80 -23.10
N LEU A 551 31.29 8.75 -22.57
CA LEU A 551 31.58 10.19 -22.69
C LEU A 551 32.87 10.57 -21.95
N THR A 552 33.09 10.06 -20.74
CA THR A 552 34.34 10.30 -20.00
C THR A 552 35.54 9.71 -20.73
N MET A 553 35.38 8.58 -21.43
CA MET A 553 36.43 8.00 -22.28
C MET A 553 36.82 8.94 -23.43
N LEU A 554 35.83 9.51 -24.13
CA LEU A 554 36.07 10.45 -25.23
C LEU A 554 36.76 11.74 -24.73
N LEU A 555 36.35 12.24 -23.57
CA LEU A 555 36.95 13.42 -22.94
C LEU A 555 38.39 13.16 -22.45
N ALA A 556 38.67 11.95 -21.96
CA ALA A 556 40.00 11.54 -21.48
C ALA A 556 41.06 11.47 -22.58
N GLU A 557 40.67 11.35 -23.86
CA GLU A 557 41.60 11.47 -24.99
C GLU A 557 42.12 12.90 -25.17
N GLN A 558 41.34 13.90 -24.76
CA GLN A 558 41.63 15.32 -24.97
C GLN A 558 42.16 16.02 -23.71
N ARG A 559 41.82 15.50 -22.52
CA ARG A 559 42.13 16.13 -21.22
C ARG A 559 42.61 15.09 -20.22
N THR A 560 43.80 15.28 -19.67
CA THR A 560 44.44 14.37 -18.70
C THR A 560 43.67 14.25 -17.40
N THR A 561 43.04 15.35 -16.96
CA THR A 561 42.20 15.46 -15.75
C THR A 561 40.99 14.53 -15.74
N VAL A 562 40.55 14.02 -16.90
CA VAL A 562 39.37 13.15 -17.04
C VAL A 562 39.71 11.65 -17.03
N LYS A 563 41.01 11.31 -17.15
CA LYS A 563 41.46 9.91 -17.18
C LYS A 563 41.11 9.16 -15.90
N GLU A 564 41.24 9.81 -14.75
CA GLU A 564 40.92 9.22 -13.45
C GLU A 564 39.42 8.91 -13.34
N LEU A 565 38.55 9.84 -13.74
CA LEU A 565 37.11 9.64 -13.78
C LEU A 565 36.74 8.47 -14.71
N TYR A 566 37.32 8.43 -15.92
CA TYR A 566 37.08 7.31 -16.83
C TYR A 566 37.49 5.96 -16.23
N ASN A 567 38.67 5.89 -15.59
CA ASN A 567 39.14 4.66 -14.96
C ASN A 567 38.16 4.16 -13.87
N GLN A 568 37.64 5.07 -13.04
CA GLN A 568 36.60 4.73 -12.06
C GLN A 568 35.33 4.19 -12.73
N PHE A 569 34.79 4.86 -13.76
CA PHE A 569 33.60 4.38 -14.46
C PHE A 569 33.82 3.11 -15.30
N ALA A 570 35.06 2.83 -15.69
CA ALA A 570 35.40 1.65 -16.49
C ALA A 570 35.50 0.37 -15.64
N ASP A 571 35.78 0.51 -14.34
CA ASP A 571 35.79 -0.58 -13.37
C ASP A 571 34.35 -0.93 -12.95
N GLU A 572 33.89 -2.09 -13.37
CA GLU A 572 32.54 -2.59 -13.07
C GLU A 572 32.42 -3.16 -11.65
N SER A 573 33.54 -3.35 -10.94
CA SER A 573 33.51 -3.82 -9.55
C SER A 573 32.74 -2.86 -8.62
N HIS A 574 32.73 -1.56 -8.94
CA HIS A 574 31.95 -0.55 -8.23
C HIS A 574 30.43 -0.76 -8.32
N LEU A 575 29.93 -1.45 -9.36
CA LEU A 575 28.51 -1.73 -9.51
C LEU A 575 28.03 -2.87 -8.61
N ILE A 576 28.91 -3.69 -8.05
CA ILE A 576 28.55 -4.86 -7.24
C ILE A 576 27.71 -4.44 -6.03
N ALA A 577 28.16 -3.45 -5.26
CA ALA A 577 27.44 -2.97 -4.08
C ALA A 577 26.08 -2.32 -4.46
N PHE A 578 26.05 -1.57 -5.57
CA PHE A 578 24.82 -1.00 -6.11
C PHE A 578 23.79 -2.09 -6.46
N GLU A 579 24.22 -3.16 -7.13
CA GLU A 579 23.33 -4.26 -7.50
C GLU A 579 22.89 -5.09 -6.31
N GLN A 580 23.76 -5.28 -5.31
CA GLN A 580 23.43 -5.95 -4.06
C GLN A 580 22.33 -5.20 -3.30
N ILE A 581 22.42 -3.87 -3.17
CA ILE A 581 21.38 -3.04 -2.53
C ILE A 581 20.03 -3.22 -3.23
N LEU A 582 20.00 -3.19 -4.57
CA LEU A 582 18.76 -3.38 -5.32
C LEU A 582 18.22 -4.82 -5.23
N THR A 583 19.09 -5.81 -5.10
CA THR A 583 18.70 -7.22 -4.93
C THR A 583 18.10 -7.47 -3.55
N GLU A 584 18.69 -6.87 -2.52
CA GLU A 584 18.17 -6.89 -1.15
C GLU A 584 16.78 -6.22 -1.09
N ALA A 585 16.63 -5.09 -1.77
CA ALA A 585 15.37 -4.37 -1.85
C ALA A 585 14.25 -5.12 -2.59
N LEU A 586 14.58 -6.19 -3.34
CA LEU A 586 13.64 -7.09 -4.03
C LEU A 586 13.30 -8.34 -3.23
N GLN A 587 13.96 -8.59 -2.09
CA GLN A 587 13.65 -9.76 -1.28
C GLN A 587 12.26 -9.64 -0.68
N GLU A 588 11.50 -10.73 -0.75
CA GLU A 588 10.15 -10.78 -0.18
C GLU A 588 10.19 -10.60 1.34
N GLU A 589 11.23 -11.14 2.01
CA GLU A 589 11.45 -10.96 3.45
C GLU A 589 11.57 -9.47 3.83
N THR A 590 12.40 -8.72 3.12
CA THR A 590 12.63 -7.29 3.33
C THR A 590 11.37 -6.46 3.14
N LEU A 591 10.59 -6.74 2.08
CA LEU A 591 9.34 -6.05 1.80
C LEU A 591 8.23 -6.39 2.81
N ARG A 592 8.05 -7.68 3.14
CA ARG A 592 7.02 -8.11 4.12
C ARG A 592 7.35 -7.62 5.52
N SER A 593 8.63 -7.68 5.92
CA SER A 593 9.09 -7.13 7.19
C SER A 593 8.75 -5.64 7.28
N PHE A 594 9.10 -4.84 6.27
CA PHE A 594 8.77 -3.42 6.25
C PHE A 594 7.25 -3.15 6.35
N PHE A 595 6.40 -3.86 5.60
CA PHE A 595 4.95 -3.65 5.71
C PHE A 595 4.38 -4.07 7.06
N SER A 596 4.92 -5.13 7.66
CA SER A 596 4.51 -5.57 8.99
C SER A 596 4.82 -4.51 10.07
N GLU A 597 5.89 -3.73 9.87
CA GLU A 597 6.31 -2.69 10.80
C GLU A 597 5.74 -1.31 10.46
N LEU A 598 5.34 -1.06 9.22
CA LEU A 598 4.85 0.25 8.75
C LEU A 598 3.71 0.81 9.62
N THR A 599 2.73 -0.03 9.97
CA THR A 599 1.61 0.40 10.84
C THR A 599 2.09 0.74 12.25
N THR A 600 3.07 -0.01 12.76
CA THR A 600 3.70 0.24 14.06
C THR A 600 4.53 1.53 14.04
N ALA A 601 5.25 1.80 12.96
CA ALA A 601 6.00 3.04 12.76
C ALA A 601 5.07 4.25 12.77
N ILE A 602 3.99 4.21 11.97
CA ILE A 602 2.97 5.27 11.91
C ILE A 602 2.32 5.49 13.29
N TRP A 603 1.87 4.41 13.93
CA TRP A 603 1.16 4.50 15.21
C TRP A 603 2.06 5.01 16.35
N SER A 604 3.29 4.49 16.44
CA SER A 604 4.23 4.90 17.50
C SER A 604 4.68 6.35 17.35
N TYR A 605 4.87 6.84 16.12
CA TYR A 605 5.13 8.26 15.84
C TYR A 605 3.96 9.17 16.21
N CYS A 606 2.75 8.84 15.73
CA CYS A 606 1.55 9.63 16.03
C CYS A 606 1.28 9.69 17.54
N LYS A 607 1.51 8.58 18.25
CA LYS A 607 1.41 8.51 19.71
C LYS A 607 2.42 9.44 20.38
N SER A 608 3.68 9.46 19.95
CA SER A 608 4.71 10.29 20.59
C SER A 608 4.40 11.79 20.48
N ILE A 609 3.84 12.23 19.36
CA ILE A 609 3.37 13.62 19.19
C ILE A 609 2.18 13.91 20.10
N THR A 610 1.22 12.99 20.20
CA THR A 610 0.02 13.16 21.01
C THR A 610 0.37 13.26 22.50
N GLU A 611 1.33 12.48 22.97
CA GLU A 611 1.80 12.52 24.37
C GLU A 611 2.42 13.87 24.77
N VAL A 612 3.02 14.59 23.82
CA VAL A 612 3.62 15.92 24.08
C VAL A 612 2.60 17.05 23.96
N SER A 613 1.66 16.93 23.02
CA SER A 613 0.76 18.03 22.66
C SER A 613 -0.52 18.13 23.46
N GLU A 614 -0.97 17.01 24.05
CA GLU A 614 -2.22 16.98 24.78
C GLU A 614 -2.02 17.34 26.25
N ASN A 615 -2.56 18.50 26.64
CA ASN A 615 -2.50 18.97 28.02
C ASN A 615 -3.69 18.46 28.83
N ASP A 616 -3.42 17.52 29.76
CA ASP A 616 -4.39 16.97 30.70
C ASP A 616 -5.26 18.05 31.39
N ASP A 617 -4.66 19.16 31.81
CA ASP A 617 -5.36 20.22 32.55
C ASP A 617 -6.33 21.01 31.66
N LYS A 618 -6.02 21.16 30.36
CA LYS A 618 -6.93 21.81 29.40
C LYS A 618 -8.24 21.04 29.27
N TYR A 619 -8.16 19.73 29.05
CA TYR A 619 -9.33 18.88 28.92
C TYR A 619 -10.10 18.75 30.23
N ARG A 620 -9.38 18.58 31.33
CA ARG A 620 -9.96 18.56 32.67
C ARG A 620 -10.77 19.83 32.95
N SER A 621 -10.16 21.00 32.78
CA SER A 621 -10.80 22.29 33.06
C SER A 621 -12.02 22.51 32.16
N HIS A 622 -11.95 22.09 30.90
CA HIS A 622 -13.09 22.20 29.99
C HIS A 622 -14.28 21.34 30.43
N ILE A 623 -14.05 20.08 30.82
CA ILE A 623 -15.11 19.18 31.31
C ILE A 623 -15.69 19.73 32.63
N GLU A 624 -14.84 20.17 33.55
CA GLU A 624 -15.26 20.77 34.82
C GLU A 624 -16.14 22.00 34.60
N GLN A 625 -15.75 22.87 33.67
CA GLN A 625 -16.54 24.06 33.31
C GLN A 625 -17.85 23.68 32.62
N PHE A 626 -17.82 22.78 31.64
CA PHE A 626 -18.98 22.39 30.84
C PHE A 626 -20.09 21.76 31.70
N PHE A 627 -19.72 20.87 32.63
CA PHE A 627 -20.66 20.22 33.54
C PHE A 627 -20.84 20.94 34.88
N ASN A 628 -20.21 22.11 35.07
CA ASN A 628 -20.24 22.87 36.31
C ASN A 628 -19.86 22.03 37.55
N LEU A 629 -18.79 21.25 37.43
CA LEU A 629 -18.34 20.32 38.47
C LEU A 629 -17.60 21.07 39.58
N LYS A 630 -18.01 20.82 40.83
CA LYS A 630 -17.39 21.43 42.02
C LYS A 630 -16.13 20.72 42.52
N LYS A 631 -15.93 19.47 42.11
CA LYS A 631 -14.81 18.62 42.50
C LYS A 631 -13.88 18.45 41.30
N LYS A 632 -12.58 18.56 41.55
CA LYS A 632 -11.56 18.34 40.53
C LYS A 632 -11.61 16.90 40.03
N LEU A 633 -11.59 16.71 38.71
CA LEU A 633 -11.66 15.38 38.11
C LEU A 633 -10.34 14.62 38.26
N ARG A 634 -10.45 13.33 38.62
CA ARG A 634 -9.35 12.39 38.68
C ARG A 634 -9.12 11.75 37.31
N LYS A 635 -7.88 11.73 36.82
CA LYS A 635 -7.53 11.04 35.56
C LYS A 635 -7.62 9.52 35.77
N LEU A 636 -8.30 8.84 34.85
CA LEU A 636 -8.36 7.38 34.78
C LEU A 636 -7.36 6.81 33.78
N GLY A 637 -7.08 7.53 32.69
CA GLY A 637 -6.12 7.13 31.68
C GLY A 637 -6.14 8.05 30.46
N SER A 638 -5.23 7.79 29.53
CA SER A 638 -5.19 8.44 28.21
C SER A 638 -4.68 7.45 27.17
N GLY A 639 -5.09 7.62 25.91
CA GLY A 639 -4.62 6.85 24.77
C GLY A 639 -4.60 7.72 23.51
N ALA A 640 -4.23 7.14 22.36
CA ALA A 640 -4.11 7.89 21.10
C ALA A 640 -5.43 8.53 20.60
N GLU A 641 -6.57 8.10 21.12
CA GLU A 641 -7.89 8.63 20.77
C GLU A 641 -8.36 9.76 21.68
N GLY A 642 -7.92 9.79 22.94
CA GLY A 642 -8.51 10.67 23.93
C GLY A 642 -8.05 10.40 25.35
N ILE A 643 -8.58 11.22 26.25
CA ILE A 643 -8.28 11.21 27.68
C ILE A 643 -9.55 10.94 28.50
N VAL A 644 -9.38 10.21 29.61
CA VAL A 644 -10.48 9.75 30.45
C VAL A 644 -10.32 10.26 31.88
N PHE A 645 -11.39 10.83 32.41
CA PHE A 645 -11.48 11.39 33.75
C PHE A 645 -12.69 10.84 34.52
N THR A 646 -12.72 11.02 35.84
CA THR A 646 -13.87 10.71 36.68
C THR A 646 -14.00 11.65 37.88
N ASP A 647 -15.23 11.89 38.32
CA ASP A 647 -15.57 12.53 39.61
C ASP A 647 -15.92 11.51 40.70
N ASP A 648 -15.75 10.22 40.41
CA ASP A 648 -16.20 9.03 41.15
C ASP A 648 -17.72 8.72 41.05
N ILE A 649 -18.46 9.44 40.21
CA ILE A 649 -19.88 9.18 39.88
C ILE A 649 -20.03 8.86 38.39
N PHE A 650 -19.37 9.64 37.54
CA PHE A 650 -19.35 9.50 36.09
C PHE A 650 -17.90 9.38 35.59
N VAL A 651 -17.77 8.74 34.44
CA VAL A 651 -16.58 8.75 33.59
C VAL A 651 -16.82 9.74 32.46
N TYR A 652 -15.80 10.54 32.15
CA TYR A 652 -15.77 11.50 31.07
C TYR A 652 -14.62 11.15 30.13
N LYS A 653 -14.90 10.77 28.87
CA LYS A 653 -13.87 10.56 27.85
C LYS A 653 -13.93 11.70 26.83
N CYS A 654 -12.85 12.46 26.71
CA CYS A 654 -12.71 13.50 25.70
C CYS A 654 -11.82 13.02 24.56
N PHE A 655 -12.26 13.23 23.32
CA PHE A 655 -11.57 12.79 22.13
C PHE A 655 -10.61 13.89 21.63
N PHE A 656 -9.41 13.49 21.21
CA PHE A 656 -8.42 14.39 20.62
C PHE A 656 -8.76 14.71 19.15
N ASN A 657 -9.14 13.69 18.38
CA ASN A 657 -9.35 13.79 16.92
C ASN A 657 -10.27 12.67 16.39
N ILE A 658 -11.51 12.60 16.87
CA ILE A 658 -12.54 11.72 16.29
C ILE A 658 -13.18 12.40 15.06
N LEU A 659 -13.21 11.70 13.92
CA LEU A 659 -13.77 12.23 12.68
C LEU A 659 -15.29 12.39 12.80
N ASP A 660 -15.87 13.27 11.98
CA ASP A 660 -17.32 13.56 12.01
C ASP A 660 -18.16 12.29 11.77
N ASN A 661 -17.80 11.49 10.76
CA ASN A 661 -18.48 10.23 10.47
C ASN A 661 -18.35 9.20 11.62
N GLU A 662 -17.18 9.10 12.25
CA GLU A 662 -16.94 8.22 13.42
C GLU A 662 -17.80 8.68 14.62
N TRP A 663 -17.90 9.98 14.84
CA TRP A 663 -18.67 10.58 15.92
C TRP A 663 -20.18 10.42 15.74
N GLU A 664 -20.71 10.71 14.55
CA GLU A 664 -22.12 10.49 14.23
C GLU A 664 -22.50 9.01 14.35
N PHE A 665 -21.64 8.11 13.87
CA PHE A 665 -21.88 6.67 14.01
C PHE A 665 -21.91 6.22 15.48
N LEU A 666 -20.96 6.68 16.30
CA LEU A 666 -20.95 6.38 17.74
C LEU A 666 -22.22 6.90 18.44
N LYS A 667 -22.66 8.12 18.12
CA LYS A 667 -23.93 8.67 18.64
C LYS A 667 -25.10 7.77 18.28
N LEU A 668 -25.24 7.37 17.01
CA LEU A 668 -26.32 6.53 16.53
C LEU A 668 -26.40 5.18 17.28
N ILE A 669 -25.29 4.44 17.34
CA ILE A 669 -25.31 3.10 17.96
C ILE A 669 -25.41 3.16 19.48
N SER A 670 -25.03 4.28 20.10
CA SER A 670 -25.04 4.42 21.57
C SER A 670 -26.45 4.31 22.18
N GLU A 671 -27.49 4.58 21.39
CA GLU A 671 -28.88 4.46 21.83
C GLU A 671 -29.27 3.03 22.22
N SER A 672 -28.64 2.02 21.62
CA SER A 672 -28.92 0.62 21.93
C SER A 672 -28.06 0.08 23.08
N PHE A 673 -26.99 0.77 23.49
CA PHE A 673 -25.99 0.23 24.42
C PHE A 673 -26.56 -0.22 25.77
N SER A 674 -27.60 0.44 26.28
CA SER A 674 -28.25 0.05 27.53
C SER A 674 -28.91 -1.34 27.50
N GLN A 675 -29.10 -1.91 26.32
CA GLN A 675 -29.66 -3.26 26.13
C GLN A 675 -28.60 -4.36 26.27
N SER A 676 -27.30 -4.00 26.32
CA SER A 676 -26.20 -4.94 26.51
C SER A 676 -25.67 -4.90 27.93
N ASP A 677 -25.47 -6.07 28.54
CA ASP A 677 -24.85 -6.16 29.87
C ASP A 677 -23.41 -5.63 29.91
N PHE A 678 -22.69 -5.69 28.79
CA PHE A 678 -21.29 -5.26 28.68
C PHE A 678 -21.14 -3.75 28.55
N LEU A 679 -22.13 -3.07 27.99
CA LEU A 679 -22.05 -1.66 27.66
C LEU A 679 -22.76 -0.83 28.73
N GLU A 680 -22.36 0.43 28.82
CA GLU A 680 -23.06 1.45 29.58
C GLU A 680 -23.88 2.31 28.63
N LYS A 681 -24.97 2.88 29.15
CA LYS A 681 -25.61 4.00 28.48
C LYS A 681 -24.61 5.16 28.49
N ILE A 682 -24.19 5.60 27.31
CA ILE A 682 -23.32 6.76 27.16
C ILE A 682 -24.14 7.96 26.70
N GLU A 683 -23.71 9.15 27.14
CA GLU A 683 -24.23 10.43 26.70
C GLU A 683 -23.16 11.14 25.89
N CYS A 684 -23.49 11.64 24.70
CA CYS A 684 -22.56 12.28 23.79
C CYS A 684 -22.73 13.80 23.81
N PHE A 685 -21.62 14.54 23.93
CA PHE A 685 -21.60 15.99 23.97
C PHE A 685 -20.58 16.54 22.96
N GLU A 686 -20.93 17.64 22.31
CA GLU A 686 -20.07 18.30 21.34
C GLU A 686 -20.12 19.82 21.49
N THR A 687 -18.98 20.45 21.26
CA THR A 687 -18.82 21.91 21.14
C THR A 687 -18.02 22.19 19.88
N LEU A 688 -17.83 23.47 19.52
CA LEU A 688 -16.97 23.86 18.39
C LEU A 688 -15.54 23.32 18.45
N LYS A 689 -15.03 22.95 19.64
CA LYS A 689 -13.63 22.53 19.85
C LYS A 689 -13.45 21.15 20.48
N PHE A 690 -14.49 20.58 21.08
CA PHE A 690 -14.37 19.35 21.86
C PHE A 690 -15.54 18.42 21.61
N ARG A 691 -15.23 17.12 21.56
CA ARG A 691 -16.20 16.03 21.62
C ARG A 691 -15.88 15.19 22.83
N PHE A 692 -16.88 14.86 23.64
CA PHE A 692 -16.70 14.00 24.80
C PHE A 692 -17.97 13.21 25.11
N ILE A 693 -17.77 12.06 25.73
CA ILE A 693 -18.86 11.21 26.23
C ILE A 693 -18.84 11.18 27.75
N ARG A 694 -20.01 10.94 28.34
CA ARG A 694 -20.21 10.68 29.77
C ARG A 694 -20.92 9.34 29.98
N TYR A 695 -20.51 8.56 30.97
CA TYR A 695 -21.20 7.33 31.38
C TYR A 695 -20.98 7.01 32.86
N PRO A 696 -21.77 6.14 33.49
CA PRO A 696 -21.64 5.84 34.92
C PRO A 696 -20.25 5.29 35.29
N TYR A 697 -19.70 5.77 36.41
CA TYR A 697 -18.49 5.21 37.00
C TYR A 697 -18.83 4.04 37.93
N HIS A 698 -18.05 2.97 37.83
CA HIS A 698 -18.12 1.83 38.73
C HIS A 698 -16.74 1.59 39.35
N HIS A 699 -16.69 1.29 40.65
CA HIS A 699 -15.47 0.73 41.22
C HIS A 699 -15.21 -0.65 40.63
N PHE A 700 -13.99 -0.87 40.16
CA PHE A 700 -13.62 -2.05 39.38
C PHE A 700 -12.25 -2.61 39.77
N LYS A 701 -12.02 -3.85 39.35
CA LYS A 701 -10.73 -4.54 39.31
C LYS A 701 -10.42 -4.98 37.87
N PRO A 702 -9.15 -5.25 37.53
CA PRO A 702 -8.79 -5.85 36.25
C PRO A 702 -9.59 -7.14 35.99
N LEU A 703 -9.98 -7.38 34.74
CA LEU A 703 -10.73 -8.56 34.33
C LEU A 703 -10.05 -9.85 34.83
N GLN A 704 -10.80 -10.71 35.51
CA GLN A 704 -10.31 -12.03 35.94
C GLN A 704 -10.90 -13.16 35.11
N ASN A 705 -12.19 -13.07 34.79
CA ASN A 705 -12.90 -14.05 33.98
C ASN A 705 -14.07 -13.38 33.23
N ILE A 706 -14.56 -14.08 32.21
CA ILE A 706 -15.70 -13.67 31.42
C ILE A 706 -16.63 -14.88 31.23
N LYS A 707 -17.92 -14.70 31.52
CA LYS A 707 -18.91 -15.77 31.29
C LYS A 707 -19.16 -15.91 29.80
N LEU A 708 -19.02 -17.12 29.28
CA LEU A 708 -19.19 -17.41 27.86
C LEU A 708 -20.56 -16.98 27.32
N THR A 709 -21.64 -17.28 28.05
CA THR A 709 -23.01 -16.89 27.66
C THR A 709 -23.15 -15.39 27.48
N LYS A 710 -22.57 -14.61 28.39
CA LYS A 710 -22.57 -13.14 28.31
C LYS A 710 -21.75 -12.63 27.13
N LEU A 711 -20.62 -13.28 26.81
CA LEU A 711 -19.84 -12.94 25.62
C LEU A 711 -20.58 -13.25 24.31
N ILE A 712 -21.29 -14.39 24.23
CA ILE A 712 -22.14 -14.75 23.08
C ILE A 712 -23.25 -13.72 22.90
N GLU A 713 -23.97 -13.37 23.98
CA GLU A 713 -25.02 -12.34 23.99
C GLU A 713 -24.48 -11.00 23.48
N PHE A 714 -23.26 -10.59 23.88
CA PHE A 714 -22.64 -9.36 23.40
C PHE A 714 -22.35 -9.39 21.90
N LEU A 715 -21.81 -10.49 21.37
CA LEU A 715 -21.50 -10.61 19.94
C LEU A 715 -22.79 -10.62 19.10
N GLN A 716 -23.81 -11.37 19.53
CA GLN A 716 -25.15 -11.35 18.93
C GLN A 716 -25.76 -9.95 18.95
N PHE A 717 -25.63 -9.23 20.06
CA PHE A 717 -26.08 -7.85 20.21
C PHE A 717 -25.39 -6.91 19.20
N CYS A 718 -24.07 -7.03 19.01
CA CYS A 718 -23.33 -6.25 18.01
C CYS A 718 -23.89 -6.48 16.59
N LYS A 719 -24.07 -7.75 16.20
CA LYS A 719 -24.63 -8.10 14.88
C LYS A 719 -26.06 -7.58 14.69
N GLN A 720 -26.91 -7.71 15.71
CA GLN A 720 -28.31 -7.24 15.66
C GLN A 720 -28.43 -5.72 15.51
N ASN A 721 -27.44 -4.97 16.00
CA ASN A 721 -27.40 -3.51 15.94
C ASN A 721 -26.44 -2.98 14.84
N GLU A 722 -26.08 -3.83 13.88
CA GLU A 722 -25.28 -3.47 12.71
C GLU A 722 -23.94 -2.77 13.02
N PHE A 723 -23.25 -3.21 14.08
CA PHE A 723 -21.88 -2.76 14.37
C PHE A 723 -20.94 -3.91 14.77
N VAL A 724 -19.64 -3.64 14.74
CA VAL A 724 -18.59 -4.49 15.31
C VAL A 724 -17.74 -3.69 16.29
N TYR A 725 -17.28 -4.34 17.37
CA TYR A 725 -16.30 -3.75 18.28
C TYR A 725 -14.94 -4.41 18.06
N THR A 726 -14.03 -3.71 17.38
CA THR A 726 -12.79 -4.32 16.91
C THR A 726 -11.75 -4.44 18.02
N ASN A 727 -11.70 -3.53 19.00
CA ASN A 727 -10.63 -3.46 20.02
C ASN A 727 -10.86 -4.36 21.25
N ILE A 728 -11.15 -5.65 21.01
CA ILE A 728 -11.22 -6.66 22.08
C ILE A 728 -9.82 -6.94 22.62
N LYS A 729 -9.60 -6.65 23.91
CA LYS A 729 -8.40 -7.00 24.69
C LYS A 729 -8.72 -6.91 26.19
N PRO A 730 -7.97 -7.62 27.08
CA PRO A 730 -8.25 -7.64 28.52
C PRO A 730 -8.41 -6.26 29.16
N SER A 731 -7.55 -5.30 28.82
CA SER A 731 -7.56 -3.95 29.43
C SER A 731 -8.75 -3.08 29.05
N ASN A 732 -9.52 -3.45 28.03
CA ASN A 732 -10.73 -2.73 27.63
C ASN A 732 -12.00 -3.25 28.35
N PHE A 733 -11.87 -4.31 29.14
CA PHE A 733 -12.92 -4.85 29.98
C PHE A 733 -12.51 -4.79 31.44
N VAL A 734 -13.45 -4.45 32.31
CA VAL A 734 -13.24 -4.39 33.76
C VAL A 734 -14.26 -5.23 34.49
N GLN A 735 -13.91 -5.70 35.69
CA GLN A 735 -14.82 -6.40 36.57
C GLN A 735 -15.22 -5.49 37.71
N THR A 736 -16.48 -5.08 37.74
CA THR A 736 -17.06 -4.27 38.82
C THR A 736 -17.00 -5.02 40.16
N ASN A 737 -17.07 -4.30 41.27
CA ASN A 737 -17.11 -4.91 42.61
C ASN A 737 -18.30 -5.87 42.82
N THR A 738 -19.39 -5.72 42.05
CA THR A 738 -20.54 -6.65 42.04
C THR A 738 -20.31 -7.87 41.13
N GLY A 739 -19.12 -8.01 40.54
CA GLY A 739 -18.74 -9.13 39.66
C GLY A 739 -19.18 -9.00 38.20
N LYS A 740 -19.90 -7.93 37.82
CA LYS A 740 -20.31 -7.68 36.42
C LYS A 740 -19.11 -7.25 35.58
N VAL A 741 -19.05 -7.71 34.33
CA VAL A 741 -18.03 -7.31 33.36
C VAL A 741 -18.55 -6.14 32.53
N LYS A 742 -17.74 -5.09 32.38
CA LYS A 742 -18.09 -3.89 31.60
C LYS A 742 -16.97 -3.51 30.64
N LEU A 743 -17.34 -3.12 29.44
CA LEU A 743 -16.45 -2.51 28.46
C LEU A 743 -16.32 -1.01 28.75
N ILE A 744 -15.09 -0.50 28.69
CA ILE A 744 -14.79 0.90 29.10
C ILE A 744 -14.22 1.76 27.97
N ASP A 745 -13.90 1.16 26.82
CA ASP A 745 -13.29 1.85 25.69
C ASP A 745 -14.32 2.14 24.58
N TYR A 746 -15.02 3.27 24.73
CA TYR A 746 -16.00 3.77 23.75
C TYR A 746 -15.35 4.76 22.80
N GLY A 747 -15.54 4.61 21.48
CA GLY A 747 -14.81 5.42 20.51
C GLY A 747 -14.71 4.78 19.12
N LYS A 748 -13.64 5.12 18.39
CA LYS A 748 -13.35 4.67 17.01
C LYS A 748 -13.21 3.14 16.83
N SER A 749 -13.28 2.38 17.91
CA SER A 749 -13.25 0.91 17.87
C SER A 749 -14.63 0.31 17.61
N PHE A 750 -15.70 1.11 17.72
CA PHE A 750 -17.02 0.76 17.23
C PHE A 750 -17.13 1.16 15.77
N GLU A 751 -17.37 0.17 14.90
CA GLU A 751 -17.35 0.35 13.46
C GLU A 751 -18.62 -0.23 12.84
N PRO A 752 -19.07 0.26 11.66
CA PRO A 752 -20.17 -0.34 10.93
C PRO A 752 -19.97 -1.84 10.71
N PHE A 753 -21.07 -2.60 10.70
CA PHE A 753 -20.97 -4.05 10.56
C PHE A 753 -20.26 -4.43 9.26
N ASN A 754 -19.21 -5.23 9.41
CA ASN A 754 -18.48 -5.82 8.30
C ASN A 754 -18.24 -7.31 8.61
N PRO A 755 -18.65 -8.24 7.73
CA PRO A 755 -18.55 -9.68 7.99
C PRO A 755 -17.13 -10.16 8.32
N GLU A 756 -16.10 -9.65 7.64
CA GLU A 756 -14.70 -10.03 7.86
C GLU A 756 -14.21 -9.52 9.22
N LYS A 757 -14.48 -8.25 9.53
CA LYS A 757 -14.15 -7.68 10.85
C LYS A 757 -14.91 -8.37 11.98
N TYR A 758 -16.13 -8.83 11.72
CA TYR A 758 -16.93 -9.57 12.70
C TYR A 758 -16.32 -10.94 13.00
N ILE A 759 -15.86 -11.69 12.00
CA ILE A 759 -15.12 -12.95 12.21
C ILE A 759 -13.85 -12.70 13.02
N ASN A 760 -13.07 -11.66 12.69
CA ASN A 760 -11.89 -11.31 13.48
C ASN A 760 -12.25 -10.92 14.92
N THR A 761 -13.36 -10.20 15.12
CA THR A 761 -13.88 -9.87 16.45
C THR A 761 -14.21 -11.14 17.25
N ILE A 762 -14.81 -12.16 16.62
CA ILE A 762 -15.12 -13.45 17.26
C ILE A 762 -13.85 -14.21 17.61
N LYS A 763 -12.85 -14.25 16.73
CA LYS A 763 -11.53 -14.84 17.02
C LYS A 763 -10.87 -14.16 18.23
N ARG A 764 -10.88 -12.82 18.29
CA ARG A 764 -10.35 -12.06 19.44
C ARG A 764 -11.16 -12.28 20.72
N ALA A 765 -12.48 -12.40 20.62
CA ALA A 765 -13.37 -12.71 21.73
C ALA A 765 -13.09 -14.11 22.29
N PHE A 766 -12.86 -15.09 21.42
CA PHE A 766 -12.45 -16.44 21.83
C PHE A 766 -11.11 -16.43 22.55
N LEU A 767 -10.13 -15.68 22.05
CA LEU A 767 -8.83 -15.49 22.71
C LEU A 767 -9.00 -14.87 24.11
N LEU A 768 -9.83 -13.82 24.24
CA LEU A 768 -10.15 -13.18 25.52
C LEU A 768 -10.82 -14.13 26.50
N TYR A 769 -11.76 -14.95 26.02
CA TYR A 769 -12.45 -15.94 26.85
C TYR A 769 -11.49 -16.98 27.41
N LYS A 770 -10.56 -17.49 26.58
CA LYS A 770 -9.56 -18.48 26.99
C LYS A 770 -8.48 -17.89 27.88
N ASN A 771 -8.11 -16.62 27.66
CA ASN A 771 -6.98 -15.98 28.34
C ASN A 771 -7.33 -14.57 28.85
N PRO A 772 -8.26 -14.44 29.82
CA PRO A 772 -8.78 -13.15 30.27
C PRO A 772 -7.75 -12.27 30.98
N THR A 773 -6.64 -12.84 31.45
CA THR A 773 -5.57 -12.16 32.20
C THR A 773 -4.25 -12.06 31.43
N MET A 774 -4.25 -12.37 30.12
CA MET A 774 -3.06 -12.28 29.27
C MET A 774 -2.47 -10.87 29.27
N LYS A 775 -1.13 -10.77 29.26
CA LYS A 775 -0.43 -9.49 29.13
C LYS A 775 -0.80 -8.80 27.82
N ILE A 776 -0.89 -7.47 27.86
CA ILE A 776 -1.37 -6.67 26.73
C ILE A 776 -0.46 -6.83 25.51
N GLU A 777 0.87 -6.87 25.69
CA GLU A 777 1.80 -7.02 24.57
C GLU A 777 1.62 -8.36 23.84
N ASP A 778 1.45 -9.45 24.59
CA ASP A 778 1.25 -10.80 24.04
C ASP A 778 -0.11 -10.91 23.34
N PHE A 779 -1.16 -10.36 23.95
CA PHE A 779 -2.49 -10.31 23.34
C PHE A 779 -2.46 -9.53 22.02
N GLN A 780 -1.78 -8.37 22.00
CA GLN A 780 -1.64 -7.54 20.80
C GLN A 780 -0.91 -8.29 19.67
N LYS A 781 0.18 -9.01 19.97
CA LYS A 781 0.89 -9.84 18.99
C LYS A 781 -0.03 -10.89 18.34
N LEU A 782 -0.83 -11.59 19.13
CA LEU A 782 -1.77 -12.59 18.62
C LEU A 782 -2.90 -11.95 17.79
N THR A 783 -3.45 -10.82 18.25
CA THR A 783 -4.48 -10.12 17.46
C THR A 783 -3.95 -9.52 16.15
N ALA A 784 -2.68 -9.12 16.09
CA ALA A 784 -2.05 -8.67 14.85
C ALA A 784 -2.00 -9.81 13.82
N GLN A 785 -1.67 -11.03 14.25
CA GLN A 785 -1.71 -12.23 13.41
C GLN A 785 -3.14 -12.54 12.91
N ILE A 786 -4.14 -12.45 13.79
CA ILE A 786 -5.56 -12.64 13.41
C ILE A 786 -5.97 -11.67 12.30
N ASN A 787 -5.53 -10.42 12.36
CA ASN A 787 -5.97 -9.39 11.41
C ASN A 787 -5.46 -9.61 10.00
N ILE A 788 -4.28 -10.22 9.86
CA ILE A 788 -3.70 -10.59 8.57
C ILE A 788 -4.17 -11.97 8.08
N GLY A 789 -5.09 -12.62 8.80
CA GLY A 789 -5.72 -13.88 8.43
C GLY A 789 -5.10 -15.14 9.06
N ASN A 790 -4.04 -15.02 9.86
CA ASN A 790 -3.44 -16.16 10.53
C ASN A 790 -4.30 -16.66 11.69
N GLU A 791 -4.27 -17.97 11.96
CA GLU A 791 -4.97 -18.58 13.08
C GLU A 791 -3.97 -19.14 14.10
N PRO A 792 -3.56 -18.33 15.09
CA PRO A 792 -2.62 -18.80 16.11
C PRO A 792 -3.23 -19.93 16.95
N ILE A 793 -2.38 -20.78 17.51
CA ILE A 793 -2.81 -22.00 18.21
C ILE A 793 -3.76 -21.72 19.38
N GLU A 794 -3.64 -20.56 20.02
CA GLU A 794 -4.46 -20.09 21.13
C GLU A 794 -5.94 -19.90 20.76
N ILE A 795 -6.25 -19.77 19.47
CA ILE A 795 -7.63 -19.65 18.98
C ILE A 795 -8.15 -20.92 18.29
N ASN A 796 -7.45 -22.06 18.42
CA ASN A 796 -7.94 -23.32 17.86
C ASN A 796 -9.33 -23.67 18.42
N GLY A 797 -10.29 -23.90 17.53
CA GLY A 797 -11.69 -24.16 17.85
C GLY A 797 -12.55 -22.91 18.07
N TRP A 798 -12.11 -21.73 17.63
CA TRP A 798 -12.91 -20.49 17.64
C TRP A 798 -14.23 -20.64 16.87
N GLU A 799 -14.31 -21.55 15.89
CA GLU A 799 -15.51 -21.86 15.11
C GLU A 799 -16.63 -22.39 16.00
N LYS A 800 -16.30 -22.98 17.16
CA LYS A 800 -17.30 -23.39 18.14
C LYS A 800 -18.00 -22.17 18.76
N LEU A 801 -17.27 -21.09 19.02
CA LEU A 801 -17.87 -19.84 19.47
C LEU A 801 -18.75 -19.25 18.35
N TRP A 802 -18.29 -19.29 17.10
CA TRP A 802 -19.11 -18.90 15.94
C TRP A 802 -20.43 -19.67 15.88
N ARG A 803 -20.39 -21.00 16.00
CA ARG A 803 -21.61 -21.85 16.02
C ARG A 803 -22.52 -21.57 17.21
N ALA A 804 -21.99 -21.12 18.36
CA ALA A 804 -22.80 -20.72 19.49
C ALA A 804 -23.51 -19.37 19.27
N ILE A 805 -22.89 -18.47 18.49
CA ILE A 805 -23.45 -17.16 18.10
C ILE A 805 -24.47 -17.33 16.97
N GLU A 806 -24.15 -18.15 15.98
CA GLU A 806 -24.98 -18.48 14.81
C GLU A 806 -25.15 -20.00 14.68
N PRO A 807 -26.08 -20.60 15.45
CA PRO A 807 -26.37 -22.03 15.36
C PRO A 807 -26.85 -22.43 13.97
N ARG A 808 -26.35 -23.58 13.50
CA ARG A 808 -26.72 -24.15 12.20
C ARG A 808 -28.17 -24.66 12.23
N LYS A 809 -28.78 -24.79 11.04
CA LYS A 809 -30.15 -25.34 10.88
C LYS A 809 -30.15 -26.85 10.70
N LYS A 810 -31.27 -27.52 10.99
CA LYS A 810 -31.38 -28.99 10.95
C LYS A 810 -31.00 -29.49 9.56
N GLU A 811 -31.45 -28.74 8.56
CA GLU A 811 -31.21 -29.00 7.15
C GLU A 811 -29.72 -29.01 6.79
N GLU A 812 -28.90 -28.20 7.46
CA GLU A 812 -27.46 -28.04 7.21
C GLU A 812 -26.60 -29.15 7.84
N ILE A 813 -27.15 -29.87 8.82
CA ILE A 813 -26.45 -30.94 9.54
C ILE A 813 -27.11 -32.29 9.30
N LEU A 814 -28.30 -32.50 9.85
CA LEU A 814 -28.94 -33.81 9.87
C LEU A 814 -29.45 -34.22 8.49
N ASP A 815 -30.17 -33.34 7.79
CA ASP A 815 -30.72 -33.71 6.48
C ASP A 815 -29.61 -33.85 5.42
N ALA A 816 -28.56 -33.02 5.51
CA ALA A 816 -27.37 -33.14 4.67
C ALA A 816 -26.66 -34.49 4.87
N GLU A 817 -26.46 -34.92 6.12
CA GLU A 817 -25.85 -36.20 6.44
C GLU A 817 -26.71 -37.40 6.00
N ILE A 818 -28.03 -37.34 6.24
CA ILE A 818 -28.98 -38.37 5.76
C ILE A 818 -28.91 -38.51 4.24
N VAL A 819 -28.92 -37.40 3.50
CA VAL A 819 -28.85 -37.41 2.03
C VAL A 819 -27.50 -37.93 1.55
N SER A 820 -26.41 -37.59 2.23
CA SER A 820 -25.08 -38.16 1.98
C SER A 820 -25.10 -39.69 2.09
N ILE A 821 -25.70 -40.23 3.16
CA ILE A 821 -25.85 -41.68 3.36
C ILE A 821 -26.74 -42.31 2.27
N ILE A 822 -27.85 -41.67 1.90
CA ILE A 822 -28.73 -42.18 0.83
C ILE A 822 -28.01 -42.23 -0.52
N LYS A 823 -27.16 -41.24 -0.84
CA LYS A 823 -26.34 -41.21 -2.05
C LYS A 823 -25.41 -42.43 -2.14
N GLU A 824 -24.88 -42.91 -1.02
CA GLU A 824 -24.04 -44.12 -0.98
C GLU A 824 -24.80 -45.37 -1.44
N PHE A 825 -26.10 -45.47 -1.12
CA PHE A 825 -26.90 -46.65 -1.41
C PHE A 825 -27.57 -46.66 -2.78
N LYS A 826 -27.65 -45.51 -3.46
CA LYS A 826 -28.27 -45.34 -4.79
C LYS A 826 -29.65 -46.05 -4.93
N PRO A 827 -30.61 -45.81 -4.01
CA PRO A 827 -31.91 -46.47 -4.08
C PRO A 827 -32.73 -45.97 -5.29
N GLU A 828 -33.59 -46.82 -5.85
CA GLU A 828 -34.56 -46.40 -6.87
C GLU A 828 -35.84 -45.86 -6.24
N LYS A 829 -36.31 -46.49 -5.16
CA LYS A 829 -37.50 -46.08 -4.41
C LYS A 829 -37.19 -45.89 -2.93
N VAL A 830 -37.47 -44.68 -2.44
CA VAL A 830 -37.28 -44.29 -1.03
C VAL A 830 -38.65 -44.02 -0.39
N LEU A 831 -38.88 -44.57 0.80
CA LEU A 831 -40.03 -44.25 1.63
C LEU A 831 -39.62 -43.29 2.75
N ASP A 832 -40.10 -42.05 2.74
CA ASP A 832 -40.00 -41.10 3.85
C ASP A 832 -41.23 -41.25 4.77
N TYR A 833 -41.07 -42.03 5.84
CA TYR A 833 -42.13 -42.36 6.78
C TYR A 833 -42.08 -41.39 7.96
N GLY A 834 -43.08 -40.53 8.10
CA GLY A 834 -43.03 -39.34 8.97
C GLY A 834 -42.47 -38.10 8.26
N SER A 835 -42.83 -37.94 6.99
CA SER A 835 -42.32 -36.91 6.06
C SER A 835 -42.56 -35.46 6.50
N GLY A 836 -43.52 -35.20 7.40
CA GLY A 836 -43.82 -33.87 7.90
C GLY A 836 -44.11 -32.87 6.78
N LYS A 837 -43.30 -31.80 6.70
CA LYS A 837 -43.41 -30.79 5.63
C LYS A 837 -42.71 -31.19 4.32
N CYS A 838 -42.32 -32.45 4.17
CA CYS A 838 -41.63 -33.01 3.01
C CYS A 838 -40.32 -32.30 2.62
N LYS A 839 -39.63 -31.68 3.58
CA LYS A 839 -38.35 -30.98 3.34
C LYS A 839 -37.22 -31.95 2.98
N THR A 840 -37.05 -33.01 3.77
CA THR A 840 -36.01 -34.03 3.53
C THR A 840 -36.33 -34.82 2.26
N ALA A 841 -37.59 -35.21 2.03
CA ALA A 841 -38.06 -35.80 0.77
C ALA A 841 -37.67 -34.97 -0.47
N LYS A 842 -37.93 -33.65 -0.46
CA LYS A 842 -37.52 -32.74 -1.55
C LYS A 842 -36.01 -32.68 -1.75
N LEU A 843 -35.25 -32.69 -0.66
CA LEU A 843 -33.80 -32.69 -0.72
C LEU A 843 -33.29 -34.00 -1.34
N ILE A 844 -33.89 -35.15 -1.00
CA ILE A 844 -33.54 -36.45 -1.58
C ILE A 844 -33.82 -36.49 -3.09
N GLU A 845 -34.99 -36.08 -3.57
CA GLU A 845 -35.29 -36.07 -5.02
C GLU A 845 -34.42 -35.08 -5.80
N ARG A 846 -34.01 -33.96 -5.18
CA ARG A 846 -33.13 -32.99 -5.83
C ARG A 846 -31.70 -33.52 -5.97
N GLU A 847 -31.23 -34.25 -4.97
CA GLU A 847 -29.83 -34.64 -4.82
C GLU A 847 -29.55 -36.09 -5.27
N THR A 848 -30.59 -36.87 -5.56
CA THR A 848 -30.50 -38.29 -5.96
C THR A 848 -31.46 -38.59 -7.10
N SER A 849 -31.30 -39.75 -7.77
CA SER A 849 -32.24 -40.24 -8.78
C SER A 849 -33.41 -41.05 -8.20
N ALA A 850 -33.55 -41.11 -6.87
CA ALA A 850 -34.54 -41.93 -6.21
C ALA A 850 -35.94 -41.30 -6.32
N LYS A 851 -36.95 -42.13 -6.56
CA LYS A 851 -38.36 -41.73 -6.47
C LYS A 851 -38.82 -41.81 -5.02
N VAL A 852 -39.30 -40.69 -4.47
CA VAL A 852 -39.67 -40.63 -3.06
C VAL A 852 -41.18 -40.81 -2.87
N PHE A 853 -41.53 -41.70 -1.94
CA PHE A 853 -42.88 -41.90 -1.43
C PHE A 853 -42.94 -41.41 0.00
N VAL A 854 -44.06 -40.83 0.39
CA VAL A 854 -44.21 -40.16 1.68
C VAL A 854 -45.37 -40.73 2.48
N TYR A 855 -45.20 -40.76 3.79
CA TYR A 855 -46.25 -41.03 4.76
C TYR A 855 -46.07 -40.15 5.99
N ASP A 856 -47.15 -39.88 6.72
CA ASP A 856 -47.14 -39.21 8.02
C ASP A 856 -48.38 -39.69 8.80
N ILE A 857 -48.21 -39.93 10.11
CA ILE A 857 -49.32 -40.34 10.98
C ILE A 857 -50.37 -39.22 11.04
N ASN A 858 -49.94 -37.95 10.93
CA ASN A 858 -50.85 -36.83 10.84
C ASN A 858 -51.38 -36.65 9.41
N LYS A 859 -52.58 -37.20 9.15
CA LYS A 859 -53.26 -37.11 7.85
C LYS A 859 -53.42 -35.67 7.34
N SER A 860 -53.61 -34.70 8.22
CA SER A 860 -53.75 -33.29 7.82
C SER A 860 -52.45 -32.71 7.24
N VAL A 861 -51.29 -33.14 7.73
CA VAL A 861 -49.99 -32.72 7.24
C VAL A 861 -49.75 -33.28 5.84
N LEU A 862 -50.04 -34.57 5.61
CA LEU A 862 -49.95 -35.20 4.29
C LEU A 862 -50.83 -34.50 3.25
N ILE A 863 -52.08 -34.18 3.60
CA ILE A 863 -53.02 -33.53 2.69
C ILE A 863 -52.55 -32.12 2.32
N ASN A 864 -52.08 -31.36 3.31
CA ASN A 864 -51.80 -29.93 3.14
C ASN A 864 -50.37 -29.62 2.66
N ARG A 865 -49.40 -30.52 2.84
CA ARG A 865 -47.97 -30.20 2.66
C ARG A 865 -47.20 -31.12 1.72
N CYS A 866 -47.79 -32.25 1.30
CA CYS A 866 -47.11 -33.28 0.54
C CYS A 866 -47.93 -33.74 -0.68
N SER A 867 -48.66 -32.82 -1.33
CA SER A 867 -49.47 -33.09 -2.54
C SER A 867 -48.66 -33.61 -3.72
N ASP A 868 -47.41 -33.20 -3.82
CA ASP A 868 -46.56 -33.43 -5.00
C ASP A 868 -45.86 -34.80 -4.97
N PHE A 869 -45.95 -35.52 -3.84
CA PHE A 869 -45.30 -36.81 -3.62
C PHE A 869 -46.29 -37.97 -3.70
N GLN A 870 -45.79 -39.13 -4.12
CA GLN A 870 -46.58 -40.37 -4.09
C GLN A 870 -46.79 -40.83 -2.65
N ARG A 871 -48.02 -41.24 -2.32
CA ARG A 871 -48.38 -41.63 -0.94
C ARG A 871 -48.16 -43.12 -0.72
N TYR A 872 -47.59 -43.46 0.43
CA TYR A 872 -47.56 -44.83 0.93
C TYR A 872 -48.76 -45.09 1.84
N PHE A 873 -49.35 -46.27 1.74
CA PHE A 873 -50.49 -46.70 2.55
C PHE A 873 -50.12 -47.98 3.32
N PRO A 874 -49.92 -47.93 4.65
CA PRO A 874 -49.39 -49.05 5.43
C PRO A 874 -50.17 -50.37 5.34
N ASN A 875 -51.49 -50.28 5.13
CA ASN A 875 -52.39 -51.45 5.06
C ASN A 875 -52.64 -51.95 3.63
N ASP A 876 -52.01 -51.35 2.63
CA ASP A 876 -52.14 -51.75 1.23
C ASP A 876 -50.99 -52.70 0.86
N SER A 877 -51.35 -53.96 0.57
CA SER A 877 -50.39 -55.02 0.28
C SER A 877 -49.60 -54.80 -1.01
N THR A 878 -50.03 -53.88 -1.89
CA THR A 878 -49.29 -53.50 -3.11
C THR A 878 -47.94 -52.83 -2.80
N PHE A 879 -47.76 -52.30 -1.59
CA PHE A 879 -46.49 -51.70 -1.15
C PHE A 879 -45.56 -52.69 -0.43
N ASN A 880 -45.96 -53.95 -0.25
CA ASN A 880 -45.11 -54.96 0.38
C ASN A 880 -43.85 -55.19 -0.47
N ASN A 881 -42.68 -55.22 0.18
CA ASN A 881 -41.37 -55.38 -0.48
C ASN A 881 -41.13 -54.42 -1.67
N THR A 882 -41.63 -53.18 -1.59
CA THR A 882 -41.55 -52.21 -2.69
C THR A 882 -40.33 -51.31 -2.63
N PHE A 883 -39.87 -50.95 -1.44
CA PHE A 883 -38.86 -49.90 -1.26
C PHE A 883 -37.45 -50.48 -1.07
N ASP A 884 -36.46 -49.85 -1.70
CA ASP A 884 -35.04 -50.17 -1.50
C ASP A 884 -34.54 -49.60 -0.18
N LEU A 885 -35.08 -48.44 0.19
CA LEU A 885 -34.71 -47.70 1.39
C LEU A 885 -35.95 -47.05 2.03
N ALA A 886 -35.98 -47.04 3.36
CA ALA A 886 -36.95 -46.29 4.14
C ALA A 886 -36.21 -45.34 5.10
N LEU A 887 -36.81 -44.19 5.35
CA LEU A 887 -36.31 -43.13 6.21
C LEU A 887 -37.32 -42.85 7.32
N LEU A 888 -36.84 -42.84 8.56
CA LEU A 888 -37.54 -42.38 9.75
C LEU A 888 -36.74 -41.21 10.34
N ASN A 889 -37.01 -39.98 9.90
CA ASN A 889 -36.22 -38.81 10.28
C ASN A 889 -36.82 -38.08 11.50
N LEU A 890 -36.28 -38.33 12.70
CA LEU A 890 -36.78 -37.81 14.00
C LEU A 890 -38.20 -38.26 14.36
N VAL A 891 -38.62 -39.42 13.88
CA VAL A 891 -39.99 -39.93 14.07
C VAL A 891 -40.11 -40.76 15.32
N LEU A 892 -39.19 -41.72 15.51
CA LEU A 892 -39.29 -42.68 16.62
C LEU A 892 -39.10 -42.01 17.99
N CYS A 893 -38.41 -40.87 18.04
CA CYS A 893 -38.27 -40.09 19.27
C CYS A 893 -39.50 -39.22 19.60
N GLU A 894 -40.48 -39.07 18.69
CA GLU A 894 -41.69 -38.27 18.93
C GLU A 894 -42.93 -39.11 19.29
N VAL A 895 -42.80 -40.44 19.37
CA VAL A 895 -43.91 -41.36 19.63
C VAL A 895 -43.62 -42.30 20.80
N ASP A 896 -44.67 -42.86 21.40
CA ASP A 896 -44.57 -43.88 22.46
C ASP A 896 -44.13 -45.26 21.93
N ASN A 897 -43.90 -46.21 22.84
CA ASN A 897 -43.38 -47.55 22.51
C ASN A 897 -44.37 -48.38 21.68
N GLU A 898 -45.69 -48.24 21.91
CA GLU A 898 -46.71 -48.96 21.15
C GLU A 898 -46.72 -48.50 19.69
N THR A 899 -46.70 -47.20 19.46
CA THR A 899 -46.67 -46.60 18.12
C THR A 899 -45.35 -46.93 17.41
N LEU A 900 -44.22 -46.88 18.12
CA LEU A 900 -42.90 -47.25 17.58
C LEU A 900 -42.90 -48.68 17.01
N ASN A 901 -43.44 -49.65 17.74
CA ASN A 901 -43.52 -51.04 17.29
C ASN A 901 -44.39 -51.17 16.02
N SER A 902 -45.52 -50.46 15.96
CA SER A 902 -46.36 -50.41 14.76
C SER A 902 -45.62 -49.86 13.54
N ILE A 903 -44.88 -48.76 13.72
CA ILE A 903 -44.08 -48.14 12.64
C ILE A 903 -43.02 -49.11 12.12
N LEU A 904 -42.24 -49.73 13.00
CA LEU A 904 -41.18 -50.66 12.60
C LEU A 904 -41.74 -51.89 11.86
N SER A 905 -42.89 -52.42 12.29
CA SER A 905 -43.59 -53.51 11.61
C SER A 905 -44.05 -53.13 10.19
N ASN A 906 -44.60 -51.92 10.02
CA ASN A 906 -45.00 -51.39 8.71
C ASN A 906 -43.80 -51.24 7.77
N ILE A 907 -42.70 -50.65 8.27
CA ILE A 907 -41.46 -50.47 7.50
C ILE A 907 -40.84 -51.82 7.11
N LYS A 908 -40.78 -52.77 8.04
CA LYS A 908 -40.31 -54.14 7.79
C LYS A 908 -41.11 -54.82 6.68
N THR A 909 -42.41 -54.53 6.61
CA THR A 909 -43.30 -55.04 5.57
C THR A 909 -43.06 -54.38 4.21
N ALA A 910 -42.85 -53.07 4.19
CA ALA A 910 -42.66 -52.26 2.99
C ALA A 910 -41.29 -52.44 2.31
N LEU A 911 -40.23 -52.71 3.07
CA LEU A 911 -38.86 -52.84 2.56
C LEU A 911 -38.61 -54.17 1.83
N LYS A 912 -37.85 -54.11 0.73
CA LYS A 912 -37.31 -55.29 0.04
C LYS A 912 -36.38 -56.12 0.92
N LYS A 913 -36.11 -57.36 0.49
CA LYS A 913 -35.06 -58.22 1.04
C LYS A 913 -33.73 -57.47 1.08
N ARG A 914 -33.05 -57.41 2.23
CA ARG A 914 -31.82 -56.60 2.45
C ARG A 914 -31.95 -55.08 2.18
N GLY A 915 -33.18 -54.56 2.07
CA GLY A 915 -33.46 -53.13 1.99
C GLY A 915 -32.92 -52.38 3.20
N LYS A 916 -32.66 -51.09 3.05
CA LYS A 916 -32.04 -50.26 4.09
C LYS A 916 -33.08 -49.47 4.87
N LEU A 917 -32.88 -49.33 6.17
CA LEU A 917 -33.65 -48.42 7.00
C LEU A 917 -32.69 -47.41 7.61
N ILE A 918 -32.91 -46.13 7.34
CA ILE A 918 -32.21 -45.03 7.99
C ILE A 918 -33.15 -44.46 9.04
N VAL A 919 -32.72 -44.46 10.30
CA VAL A 919 -33.45 -43.87 11.41
C VAL A 919 -32.60 -42.77 12.01
N SER A 920 -33.12 -41.54 12.08
CA SER A 920 -32.52 -40.52 12.93
C SER A 920 -33.39 -40.28 14.15
N VAL A 921 -32.73 -40.09 15.29
CA VAL A 921 -33.37 -39.74 16.56
C VAL A 921 -32.59 -38.61 17.21
N CYS A 922 -33.22 -37.95 18.18
CA CYS A 922 -32.48 -37.06 19.07
C CYS A 922 -31.45 -37.89 19.83
N ASN A 923 -30.19 -37.44 19.85
CA ASN A 923 -29.10 -38.30 20.29
C ASN A 923 -29.25 -38.65 21.78
N PRO A 924 -29.50 -39.93 22.10
CA PRO A 924 -29.78 -40.33 23.47
C PRO A 924 -28.53 -40.24 24.36
N ASP A 925 -27.32 -40.35 23.78
CA ASP A 925 -26.07 -40.30 24.53
C ASP A 925 -25.75 -38.87 25.03
N PHE A 926 -26.41 -37.86 24.46
CA PHE A 926 -26.28 -36.44 24.81
C PHE A 926 -27.55 -35.82 25.40
N ALA A 927 -28.52 -36.64 25.82
CA ALA A 927 -29.79 -36.15 26.37
C ALA A 927 -29.63 -35.33 27.67
N HIS A 928 -28.58 -35.59 28.45
CA HIS A 928 -28.18 -34.81 29.62
C HIS A 928 -27.71 -33.36 29.32
N VAL A 929 -27.39 -33.02 28.06
CA VAL A 929 -26.93 -31.68 27.70
C VAL A 929 -28.13 -30.73 27.62
N LEU A 930 -28.17 -29.69 28.45
CA LEU A 930 -29.33 -28.80 28.53
C LEU A 930 -29.54 -28.00 27.24
N LYS A 931 -28.47 -27.40 26.69
CA LYS A 931 -28.53 -26.55 25.49
C LYS A 931 -27.48 -26.95 24.46
N THR A 932 -27.98 -27.20 23.26
CA THR A 932 -27.18 -27.51 22.06
C THR A 932 -27.51 -26.53 20.95
N GLU A 933 -26.91 -26.68 19.78
CA GLU A 933 -27.22 -25.84 18.60
C GLU A 933 -28.72 -25.89 18.27
N PHE A 934 -29.37 -27.04 18.43
CA PHE A 934 -30.77 -27.25 18.04
C PHE A 934 -31.80 -27.20 19.15
N GLN A 935 -31.41 -27.60 20.35
CA GLN A 935 -32.37 -27.94 21.41
C GLN A 935 -32.05 -27.15 22.67
N ASN A 936 -33.09 -26.58 23.25
CA ASN A 936 -33.09 -26.05 24.61
C ASN A 936 -34.04 -26.91 25.44
N ARG A 937 -33.47 -27.88 26.17
CA ARG A 937 -34.24 -28.84 26.97
C ARG A 937 -34.77 -28.17 28.23
N ILE A 938 -36.05 -28.36 28.53
CA ILE A 938 -36.69 -27.84 29.74
C ILE A 938 -36.37 -28.74 30.94
N ASN A 939 -36.31 -30.06 30.70
CA ASN A 939 -35.83 -31.06 31.62
C ASN A 939 -34.81 -31.98 30.94
N ILE A 940 -33.94 -32.59 31.73
CA ILE A 940 -32.95 -33.58 31.27
C ILE A 940 -33.15 -34.89 32.04
N PRO A 941 -32.80 -36.05 31.47
CA PRO A 941 -32.90 -37.31 32.18
C PRO A 941 -31.93 -37.34 33.36
N LYS A 942 -32.30 -38.03 34.44
CA LYS A 942 -31.38 -38.29 35.56
C LYS A 942 -30.15 -39.09 35.12
N SER A 943 -30.36 -39.98 34.15
CA SER A 943 -29.34 -40.79 33.50
C SER A 943 -29.76 -41.02 32.05
N ASN A 944 -28.82 -40.88 31.10
CA ASN A 944 -29.10 -41.18 29.68
C ASN A 944 -29.50 -42.65 29.45
N ASN A 945 -29.28 -43.53 30.45
CA ASN A 945 -29.60 -44.95 30.39
C ASN A 945 -31.04 -45.28 30.84
N GLU A 946 -31.84 -44.30 31.23
CA GLU A 946 -33.25 -44.51 31.63
C GLU A 946 -34.20 -43.96 30.56
N GLU A 947 -35.28 -44.68 30.25
CA GLU A 947 -36.35 -44.13 29.39
C GLU A 947 -37.12 -43.06 30.15
N THR A 948 -37.34 -41.91 29.51
CA THR A 948 -38.11 -40.81 30.10
C THR A 948 -38.67 -39.88 29.03
N ILE A 949 -39.52 -38.95 29.45
CA ILE A 949 -40.07 -37.92 28.57
C ILE A 949 -39.31 -36.61 28.79
N ILE A 950 -38.71 -36.12 27.71
CA ILE A 950 -38.01 -34.84 27.66
C ILE A 950 -38.89 -33.81 26.97
N GLU A 951 -39.15 -32.70 27.64
CA GLU A 951 -39.70 -31.49 27.05
C GLU A 951 -38.58 -30.58 26.58
N LYS A 952 -38.70 -30.05 25.36
CA LYS A 952 -37.68 -29.17 24.78
C LYS A 952 -38.26 -28.10 23.88
N ILE A 953 -37.50 -27.04 23.68
CA ILE A 953 -37.77 -25.98 22.72
C ILE A 953 -36.78 -26.13 21.57
N SER A 954 -37.27 -26.13 20.34
CA SER A 954 -36.42 -26.10 19.15
C SER A 954 -35.94 -24.68 18.90
N ASN A 955 -34.62 -24.44 18.93
CA ASN A 955 -34.03 -23.10 18.77
C ASN A 955 -34.42 -22.43 17.45
N SER A 956 -34.64 -23.21 16.38
CA SER A 956 -34.98 -22.70 15.05
C SER A 956 -36.47 -22.38 14.85
N THR A 957 -37.36 -22.96 15.67
CA THR A 957 -38.82 -22.80 15.49
C THR A 957 -39.54 -22.23 16.70
N ASN A 958 -38.87 -22.10 17.86
CA ASN A 958 -39.43 -21.76 19.15
C ASN A 958 -40.63 -22.62 19.60
N ASN A 959 -40.87 -23.75 18.93
CA ASN A 959 -41.94 -24.66 19.30
C ASN A 959 -41.51 -25.57 20.44
N LYS A 960 -42.40 -25.72 21.43
CA LYS A 960 -42.28 -26.75 22.46
C LYS A 960 -42.56 -28.12 21.84
N ARG A 961 -41.72 -29.10 22.11
CA ARG A 961 -41.81 -30.49 21.64
C ARG A 961 -41.61 -31.47 22.79
N ILE A 962 -42.19 -32.65 22.62
CA ILE A 962 -42.02 -33.80 23.50
C ILE A 962 -41.10 -34.79 22.79
N ASP A 963 -40.14 -35.33 23.52
CA ASP A 963 -39.16 -36.31 23.07
C ASP A 963 -39.20 -37.51 24.03
N TYR A 964 -39.59 -38.67 23.49
CA TYR A 964 -39.57 -39.95 24.21
C TYR A 964 -38.14 -40.48 24.18
N HIS A 965 -37.34 -40.02 25.13
CA HIS A 965 -35.94 -40.39 25.27
C HIS A 965 -35.80 -41.88 25.57
N ARG A 966 -35.03 -42.56 24.74
CA ARG A 966 -34.70 -43.97 24.88
C ARG A 966 -33.19 -44.15 24.75
N PRO A 967 -32.54 -44.91 25.65
CA PRO A 967 -31.12 -45.22 25.51
C PRO A 967 -30.80 -45.85 24.16
N THR A 968 -29.58 -45.64 23.65
CA THR A 968 -29.11 -46.25 22.39
C THR A 968 -29.35 -47.77 22.39
N LYS A 969 -29.08 -48.44 23.51
CA LYS A 969 -29.30 -49.88 23.69
C LYS A 969 -30.76 -50.28 23.45
N ASN A 970 -31.72 -49.50 23.92
CA ASN A 970 -33.14 -49.80 23.78
C ASN A 970 -33.58 -49.67 22.33
N TYR A 971 -33.13 -48.62 21.61
CA TYR A 971 -33.37 -48.52 20.16
C TYR A 971 -32.84 -49.75 19.41
N LEU A 972 -31.62 -50.20 19.71
CA LEU A 972 -31.04 -51.39 19.07
C LEU A 972 -31.85 -52.66 19.37
N GLN A 973 -32.35 -52.83 20.60
CA GLN A 973 -33.23 -53.95 20.96
C GLN A 973 -34.54 -53.91 20.16
N TYR A 974 -35.18 -52.75 20.01
CA TYR A 974 -36.39 -52.63 19.20
C TYR A 974 -36.14 -52.95 17.72
N PHE A 975 -34.99 -52.52 17.17
CA PHE A 975 -34.62 -52.84 15.79
C PHE A 975 -34.42 -54.34 15.59
N GLU A 976 -33.68 -54.99 16.49
CA GLU A 976 -33.41 -56.44 16.45
C GLU A 976 -34.71 -57.25 16.55
N GLN A 977 -35.61 -56.88 17.49
CA GLN A 977 -36.92 -57.52 17.65
C GLN A 977 -37.79 -57.45 16.37
N HIS A 978 -37.59 -56.43 15.53
CA HIS A 978 -38.30 -56.26 14.26
C HIS A 978 -37.49 -56.77 13.05
N GLY A 979 -36.40 -57.50 13.29
CA GLY A 979 -35.56 -58.11 12.26
C GLY A 979 -34.73 -57.11 11.46
N PHE A 980 -34.20 -56.09 12.11
CA PHE A 980 -33.25 -55.15 11.54
C PHE A 980 -31.89 -55.28 12.25
N SER A 981 -30.82 -55.53 11.50
CA SER A 981 -29.45 -55.47 12.03
C SER A 981 -28.81 -54.11 11.79
N LEU A 982 -28.03 -53.65 12.77
CA LEU A 982 -27.25 -52.43 12.66
C LEU A 982 -26.08 -52.61 11.69
N SER A 983 -26.00 -51.73 10.69
CA SER A 983 -24.84 -51.64 9.79
C SER A 983 -23.82 -50.62 10.29
N LYS A 984 -24.27 -49.41 10.64
CA LYS A 984 -23.44 -48.35 11.21
C LYS A 984 -24.32 -47.35 11.99
N SER A 985 -23.73 -46.67 12.96
CA SER A 985 -24.33 -45.53 13.64
C SER A 985 -23.43 -44.30 13.50
N ILE A 986 -24.03 -43.13 13.28
CA ILE A 986 -23.33 -41.86 13.08
C ILE A 986 -23.92 -40.83 14.03
N ASP A 987 -23.07 -40.13 14.78
CA ASP A 987 -23.46 -38.99 15.59
C ASP A 987 -23.22 -37.71 14.77
N THR A 988 -24.21 -36.82 14.70
CA THR A 988 -24.04 -35.54 14.02
C THR A 988 -23.11 -34.63 14.82
N GLU A 989 -22.26 -33.85 14.14
CA GLU A 989 -21.37 -32.89 14.78
C GLU A 989 -22.15 -31.69 15.36
N GLY A 990 -21.97 -31.41 16.65
CA GLY A 990 -22.53 -30.23 17.30
C GLY A 990 -21.72 -29.78 18.52
N ILE A 991 -22.24 -28.80 19.24
CA ILE A 991 -21.65 -28.28 20.48
C ILE A 991 -22.69 -28.07 21.58
N ASN A 992 -22.24 -28.16 22.82
CA ASN A 992 -22.92 -27.55 23.96
C ASN A 992 -22.66 -26.03 23.88
N ILE A 993 -23.71 -25.23 23.67
CA ILE A 993 -23.55 -23.78 23.48
C ILE A 993 -23.16 -23.04 24.78
N GLU A 994 -23.28 -23.70 25.94
CA GLU A 994 -22.89 -23.15 27.24
C GLU A 994 -21.43 -23.46 27.62
N THR A 995 -20.81 -24.50 27.05
CA THR A 995 -19.43 -24.92 27.37
C THR A 995 -18.48 -24.94 26.15
N LEU A 996 -19.00 -24.90 24.93
CA LEU A 996 -18.30 -25.18 23.66
C LEU A 996 -17.69 -26.58 23.56
N GLU A 997 -18.08 -27.50 24.45
CA GLU A 997 -17.67 -28.89 24.36
C GLU A 997 -18.47 -29.60 23.26
N TYR A 998 -17.91 -30.71 22.78
CA TYR A 998 -18.59 -31.53 21.79
C TYR A 998 -19.92 -32.04 22.34
N ALA A 999 -20.98 -31.84 21.57
CA ALA A 999 -22.28 -32.46 21.82
C ALA A 999 -22.87 -32.91 20.49
N SER A 1000 -23.71 -33.93 20.51
CA SER A 1000 -24.42 -34.36 19.31
C SER A 1000 -25.91 -34.23 19.50
N ASP A 1001 -26.57 -33.52 18.60
CA ASP A 1001 -28.03 -33.36 18.64
C ASP A 1001 -28.78 -34.57 18.12
N PHE A 1002 -28.19 -35.27 17.15
CA PHE A 1002 -28.86 -36.36 16.44
C PHE A 1002 -27.96 -37.58 16.29
N LYS A 1003 -28.57 -38.76 16.42
CA LYS A 1003 -27.95 -40.05 16.14
C LYS A 1003 -28.66 -40.68 14.96
N ILE A 1004 -27.90 -41.12 13.97
CA ILE A 1004 -28.39 -41.78 12.77
C ILE A 1004 -28.00 -43.25 12.84
N PHE A 1005 -28.98 -44.13 12.76
CA PHE A 1005 -28.81 -45.56 12.62
C PHE A 1005 -29.05 -45.96 11.17
N VAL A 1006 -28.11 -46.70 10.60
CA VAL A 1006 -28.25 -47.31 9.28
C VAL A 1006 -28.40 -48.81 9.49
N LEU A 1007 -29.56 -49.33 9.11
CA LEU A 1007 -30.00 -50.69 9.41
C LEU A 1007 -30.23 -51.48 8.13
N ILE A 1008 -30.14 -52.80 8.23
CA ILE A 1008 -30.39 -53.74 7.12
C ILE A 1008 -31.60 -54.61 7.48
N ASN A 1009 -32.55 -54.67 6.56
CA ASN A 1009 -33.69 -55.57 6.67
C ASN A 1009 -33.24 -57.03 6.52
N GLU A 1010 -33.44 -57.85 7.56
CA GLU A 1010 -33.03 -59.28 7.57
C GLU A 1010 -34.05 -60.25 6.95
N LYS A 1011 -35.17 -59.74 6.42
CA LYS A 1011 -35.99 -60.52 5.48
C LYS A 1011 -35.09 -60.95 4.33
#